data_AF-A0AAU3BTN8-F1
#
_entry.id   AF-A0AAU3BTN8-F1
#
_cell.length_a   1.000
_cell.length_b   1.000
_cell.length_c   1.000
_cell.angle_alpha   90.00
_cell.angle_beta   90.00
_cell.angle_gamma   90.00
#
_symmetry.space_group_name_H-M   'P 1'
#
loop_
_entity.id
_entity.type
_entity.pdbx_description
1 polymer ?
#
loop_
_entity_poly.entity_id
_entity_poly.type
_entity_poly.pdbx_seq_one_letter_code
_entity_poly.pdbx_strand_id
1 'polypeptide(L)'
;MRRRTLFRVRRIGVVAAVLLAAVAGSPGSTQAEDITAGSARSAGPGSSNPDGGPPAGWSVTGEGAARQLVWRSDAPVPVTDSGVAFYAGDRLLGRPVGMPDGRSFRLPLGAAPLGDPSDLQVRAGGRRLDAAGAEQDPPSGQRPGVTAQPSTRLPANAVDPGKPGTYRTATGDYALAAVRLPGFSAPVEMRAVVVAPTNATGHRPLALFLHGRHATCYTGHGDEVGGEWPCPAGSKPIPSHKGYLRAQKLLASQGYVTVSISANGVNGQDYAAEDGGAQARSSLVRQHLARWADWGAHPASAPAIVRRTAPADLSRVLLVGHSRGGEGVNRAAMDSLYGAPADQDGYRGPVRWHIRGTVLIGPTIFGQNPTPDVPSATILPGCDGDVSDLQGEMYVDATRGVSRGAALHSAVYVVGANHNFFNSEWTPGQAQAPADDDFWTGDSRDRVCSPGTATRLTARQQQAVGATYIAAAARLFVAGDDRVRPLLDGSGRRAPSAGPARVLTHAVGARRTPAFLPDGPVSVDGGRLCAEVDDDDSAACLNSGANGVSPHFASWETSKEPGRRAVALRWTAPGSTVRVRSASPVSIAGAEALALRLIVPPNTRDTRLDVALTDASGHRATLGRVHLDGLPGTGRTASHWGQEVRVPLSFATRARIDLHRVTALEIVPRTSSGRAWLIDSWGWRAGTPAVRPAALPRVDIGRLTVKEGDTGVRTYHVPVKVSGHGSGRVRLFVADPETGRATSREVTVRPGGHGPDVTVEVRGNTRFGYDLSHDIFVKAVHGAVIGAHRGGVTARNDDPAPTVTVTPAAARAVEGRALTWRVSLSAVSDADVQAGIEVLRFTGGAELSTTDVDPRWLRENSGEAPLPSRPLSQLRGLSLFVDVRPGETGTEITIPTVADTATEPEETVRLRLTVYDGTGESHRGPEFTGTVHDPS
;
A
#
# COMPACT_ATOMS: atom_id res chain seq x y z
N MET A 1 20.68 -53.86 24.13
CA MET A 1 21.07 -54.57 25.37
C MET A 1 20.45 -53.84 26.57
N ARG A 2 19.62 -54.57 27.34
CA ARG A 2 19.10 -54.40 28.73
C ARG A 2 18.84 -52.97 29.27
N ARG A 3 17.60 -52.52 29.51
CA ARG A 3 16.47 -52.95 30.41
C ARG A 3 16.45 -52.17 31.74
N ARG A 4 15.34 -51.46 32.00
CA ARG A 4 14.40 -51.57 33.17
C ARG A 4 13.20 -50.61 32.93
N THR A 5 11.99 -51.04 32.51
CA THR A 5 10.78 -51.48 33.28
C THR A 5 10.34 -50.52 34.38
N LEU A 6 9.06 -50.19 34.63
CA LEU A 6 7.72 -50.54 34.11
C LEU A 6 6.73 -49.61 34.88
N PHE A 7 5.62 -49.16 34.28
CA PHE A 7 4.24 -49.51 34.71
C PHE A 7 3.21 -48.84 33.80
N ARG A 8 2.19 -49.64 33.47
CA ARG A 8 1.13 -49.42 32.48
C ARG A 8 -0.14 -49.94 33.15
N VAL A 9 -1.24 -49.19 33.16
CA VAL A 9 -2.58 -49.80 33.23
C VAL A 9 -3.54 -49.02 32.33
N ARG A 10 -4.17 -49.76 31.41
CA ARG A 10 -5.32 -49.42 30.57
C ARG A 10 -6.56 -50.09 31.16
N ARG A 11 -7.74 -49.48 30.98
CA ARG A 11 -9.06 -50.11 30.65
C ARG A 11 -9.88 -49.04 29.89
N ILE A 12 -10.27 -49.18 28.61
CA ILE A 12 -11.43 -49.93 28.04
C ILE A 12 -12.69 -49.68 28.89
N GLY A 13 -13.80 -49.07 28.48
CA GLY A 13 -14.41 -48.78 27.17
C GLY A 13 -15.78 -49.47 27.12
N VAL A 14 -16.91 -48.75 27.21
CA VAL A 14 -18.27 -49.23 26.87
C VAL A 14 -19.18 -48.07 26.43
N VAL A 15 -19.96 -48.34 25.38
CA VAL A 15 -20.96 -47.56 24.65
C VAL A 15 -22.30 -47.49 25.41
N ALA A 16 -23.04 -46.37 25.31
CA ALA A 16 -24.51 -46.40 25.27
C ALA A 16 -25.06 -45.10 24.64
N ALA A 17 -25.86 -45.26 23.58
CA ALA A 17 -26.72 -44.24 22.99
C ALA A 17 -28.17 -44.55 23.39
N VAL A 18 -28.95 -43.54 23.77
CA VAL A 18 -30.42 -43.58 23.76
C VAL A 18 -30.96 -42.19 23.37
N LEU A 19 -31.94 -42.20 22.47
CA LEU A 19 -32.66 -41.09 21.83
C LEU A 19 -34.09 -40.97 22.39
N LEU A 20 -34.74 -39.82 22.11
CA LEU A 20 -36.17 -39.46 22.27
C LEU A 20 -36.64 -39.07 23.69
N ALA A 21 -37.53 -38.10 23.93
CA ALA A 21 -38.57 -37.48 23.10
C ALA A 21 -38.91 -36.03 23.55
N ALA A 22 -39.57 -35.29 22.66
CA ALA A 22 -40.19 -33.98 22.90
C ALA A 22 -41.60 -34.10 23.52
N VAL A 23 -42.12 -33.00 24.12
CA VAL A 23 -43.38 -32.30 23.78
C VAL A 23 -43.96 -31.50 24.98
N ALA A 24 -44.11 -30.19 24.73
CA ALA A 24 -45.16 -29.21 25.06
C ALA A 24 -45.69 -28.93 26.49
N GLY A 25 -45.86 -27.63 26.73
CA GLY A 25 -46.76 -27.01 27.71
C GLY A 25 -46.71 -25.48 27.67
N SER A 26 -47.42 -24.85 26.71
CA SER A 26 -47.83 -23.42 26.68
C SER A 26 -49.06 -23.20 27.60
N PRO A 27 -49.76 -22.04 27.73
CA PRO A 27 -49.61 -20.70 27.12
C PRO A 27 -49.86 -19.50 28.10
N GLY A 28 -49.81 -18.27 27.58
CA GLY A 28 -50.27 -17.07 28.30
C GLY A 28 -50.18 -15.78 27.48
N SER A 29 -51.01 -15.65 26.45
CA SER A 29 -51.40 -14.39 25.80
C SER A 29 -52.39 -13.67 26.73
N THR A 30 -52.49 -12.34 26.87
CA THR A 30 -52.99 -11.36 25.89
C THR A 30 -53.03 -9.95 26.52
N GLN A 31 -52.76 -8.92 25.68
CA GLN A 31 -53.41 -7.59 25.58
C GLN A 31 -53.45 -6.64 26.78
N ALA A 32 -53.53 -5.32 26.67
CA ALA A 32 -53.26 -4.26 25.68
C ALA A 32 -53.97 -3.04 26.31
N GLU A 33 -53.34 -1.87 26.37
CA GLU A 33 -54.05 -0.60 26.20
C GLU A 33 -53.07 0.53 25.88
N ASP A 34 -53.32 1.14 24.72
CA ASP A 34 -52.71 2.35 24.19
C ASP A 34 -53.22 3.59 24.95
N ILE A 35 -52.33 4.54 25.23
CA ILE A 35 -52.66 5.98 25.15
C ILE A 35 -51.60 6.66 24.29
N THR A 36 -52.08 7.26 23.21
CA THR A 36 -51.35 7.92 22.14
C THR A 36 -50.89 9.35 22.48
N ALA A 37 -49.74 9.69 21.88
CA ALA A 37 -49.37 10.96 21.24
C ALA A 37 -48.90 12.16 22.09
N GLY A 38 -47.58 12.36 22.06
CA GLY A 38 -46.90 13.65 22.18
C GLY A 38 -45.59 13.63 21.37
N SER A 39 -45.59 14.29 20.22
CA SER A 39 -44.49 14.38 19.25
C SER A 39 -43.15 14.84 19.87
N ALA A 40 -42.09 14.04 19.72
CA ALA A 40 -40.71 14.50 19.82
C ALA A 40 -39.84 13.77 18.78
N ARG A 41 -39.38 14.56 17.82
CA ARG A 41 -38.56 14.26 16.64
C ARG A 41 -37.54 13.13 16.81
N SER A 42 -37.55 12.18 15.88
CA SER A 42 -36.39 11.34 15.58
C SER A 42 -35.23 12.21 15.10
N ALA A 43 -34.12 12.23 15.84
CA ALA A 43 -32.84 12.68 15.32
C ALA A 43 -32.25 11.55 14.45
N GLY A 44 -31.89 11.87 13.20
CA GLY A 44 -31.37 10.93 12.21
C GLY A 44 -29.93 10.48 12.48
N PRO A 45 -29.40 9.53 11.69
CA PRO A 45 -28.04 9.05 11.81
C PRO A 45 -27.09 10.07 11.19
N GLY A 46 -26.38 10.79 12.05
CA GLY A 46 -25.38 11.77 11.70
C GLY A 46 -24.75 12.31 12.96
N SER A 47 -24.00 11.48 13.70
CA SER A 47 -23.15 11.99 14.78
C SER A 47 -21.89 12.57 14.15
N SER A 48 -21.99 13.78 13.60
CA SER A 48 -20.88 14.72 13.68
C SER A 48 -20.56 14.90 15.17
N ASN A 49 -19.30 14.69 15.54
CA ASN A 49 -18.82 14.95 16.89
C ASN A 49 -19.15 16.42 17.24
N PRO A 50 -20.05 16.72 18.19
CA PRO A 50 -20.52 18.10 18.42
C PRO A 50 -19.40 19.06 18.88
N ASP A 51 -18.27 18.51 19.32
CA ASP A 51 -17.16 19.24 19.95
C ASP A 51 -15.92 19.41 19.04
N GLY A 52 -15.97 19.07 17.75
CA GLY A 52 -14.86 19.31 16.80
C GLY A 52 -13.54 18.56 17.10
N GLY A 53 -13.57 17.55 17.98
CA GLY A 53 -12.41 16.73 18.35
C GLY A 53 -12.11 15.57 17.37
N PRO A 54 -10.89 15.00 17.40
CA PRO A 54 -10.47 13.93 16.49
C PRO A 54 -11.28 12.62 16.67
N PRO A 55 -11.33 11.73 15.67
CA PRO A 55 -12.10 10.48 15.74
C PRO A 55 -11.57 9.51 16.83
N ALA A 56 -12.39 8.55 17.25
CA ALA A 56 -12.01 7.57 18.27
C ALA A 56 -10.71 6.83 17.92
N GLY A 57 -9.84 6.61 18.91
CA GLY A 57 -8.52 5.99 18.73
C GLY A 57 -7.43 6.95 18.23
N TRP A 58 -7.79 8.17 17.82
CA TRP A 58 -6.82 9.23 17.56
C TRP A 58 -6.59 10.08 18.81
N SER A 59 -5.33 10.37 19.03
CA SER A 59 -4.88 11.41 19.94
C SER A 59 -3.87 12.25 19.19
N VAL A 60 -4.07 13.56 19.17
CA VAL A 60 -2.94 14.44 18.91
C VAL A 60 -2.14 14.43 20.19
N THR A 61 -0.94 13.87 20.11
CA THR A 61 0.05 13.95 21.16
C THR A 61 1.14 14.92 20.74
N GLY A 62 1.86 15.55 21.65
CA GLY A 62 2.37 16.89 21.39
C GLY A 62 1.29 17.82 20.85
N GLU A 63 1.66 19.05 20.59
CA GLU A 63 0.76 20.06 20.05
C GLU A 63 1.77 20.95 19.18
N GLY A 64 1.40 21.74 18.16
CA GLY A 64 2.37 22.56 17.36
C GLY A 64 3.51 21.78 16.70
N ALA A 65 4.77 22.19 16.78
CA ALA A 65 5.87 21.37 16.26
C ALA A 65 5.96 19.98 16.96
N ALA A 66 5.54 19.88 18.25
CA ALA A 66 5.11 18.72 19.05
C ALA A 66 4.95 17.35 18.44
N ARG A 67 4.26 17.49 17.33
CA ARG A 67 2.86 17.14 17.39
C ARG A 67 2.81 15.81 16.75
N GLN A 68 2.95 14.80 17.57
CA GLN A 68 2.78 13.46 17.13
C GLN A 68 1.30 13.19 16.98
N LEU A 69 0.86 13.08 15.74
CA LEU A 69 -0.38 12.40 15.51
C LEU A 69 -0.19 10.96 15.97
N VAL A 70 -1.01 10.51 16.90
CA VAL A 70 -0.99 9.15 17.38
C VAL A 70 -2.33 8.52 17.13
N TRP A 71 -2.27 7.34 16.54
CA TRP A 71 -3.43 6.47 16.44
C TRP A 71 -3.12 5.17 17.16
N ARG A 72 -4.05 4.75 18.01
CA ARG A 72 -3.99 3.47 18.72
C ARG A 72 -5.17 2.63 18.29
N SER A 73 -4.87 1.44 17.77
CA SER A 73 -5.89 0.47 17.39
C SER A 73 -6.30 -0.41 18.56
N ASP A 74 -7.59 -0.78 18.61
CA ASP A 74 -8.16 -1.71 19.59
C ASP A 74 -7.64 -3.15 19.43
N ALA A 75 -7.03 -3.46 18.29
CA ALA A 75 -6.39 -4.74 17.98
C ALA A 75 -4.98 -4.52 17.40
N PRO A 76 -4.06 -5.50 17.49
CA PRO A 76 -2.77 -5.40 16.83
C PRO A 76 -2.98 -5.25 15.32
N VAL A 77 -2.30 -4.28 14.72
CA VAL A 77 -2.31 -4.03 13.28
C VAL A 77 -1.23 -4.91 12.64
N PRO A 78 -1.59 -5.82 11.72
CA PRO A 78 -0.61 -6.69 11.08
C PRO A 78 0.51 -5.90 10.37
N VAL A 79 1.71 -6.48 10.33
CA VAL A 79 2.82 -5.94 9.55
C VAL A 79 2.55 -6.19 8.06
N THR A 80 2.00 -5.18 7.39
CA THR A 80 1.60 -5.23 5.98
C THR A 80 2.58 -4.49 5.06
N ASP A 81 2.42 -4.67 3.75
CA ASP A 81 3.23 -4.05 2.72
C ASP A 81 2.98 -2.55 2.53
N SER A 82 1.70 -2.16 2.47
CA SER A 82 1.33 -0.77 2.24
C SER A 82 1.83 0.17 3.33
N GLY A 83 2.15 -0.38 4.50
CA GLY A 83 2.47 0.38 5.71
C GLY A 83 1.25 1.16 6.20
N VAL A 84 1.29 1.59 7.45
CA VAL A 84 0.32 2.54 7.96
C VAL A 84 0.69 3.93 7.44
N ALA A 85 -0.32 4.70 7.04
CA ALA A 85 -0.19 6.07 6.60
C ALA A 85 -1.34 6.89 7.18
N PHE A 86 -1.05 8.11 7.62
CA PHE A 86 -2.06 9.03 8.15
C PHE A 86 -2.43 10.06 7.09
N TYR A 87 -3.72 10.35 7.00
CA TYR A 87 -4.32 11.26 6.05
C TYR A 87 -5.22 12.27 6.77
N ALA A 88 -5.37 13.45 6.18
CA ALA A 88 -6.46 14.39 6.45
C ALA A 88 -7.23 14.59 5.14
N GLY A 89 -8.44 14.03 5.06
CA GLY A 89 -9.17 13.89 3.80
C GLY A 89 -8.35 13.05 2.82
N ASP A 90 -8.00 13.60 1.67
CA ASP A 90 -7.15 12.95 0.66
C ASP A 90 -5.69 13.38 0.69
N ARG A 91 -5.30 14.25 1.64
CA ARG A 91 -3.91 14.66 1.82
C ARG A 91 -3.17 13.67 2.71
N LEU A 92 -2.08 13.09 2.20
CA LEU A 92 -1.14 12.29 3.00
C LEU A 92 -0.41 13.20 3.99
N LEU A 93 -0.56 12.95 5.29
CA LEU A 93 0.18 13.63 6.36
C LEU A 93 1.57 13.01 6.53
N GLY A 94 1.67 11.69 6.35
CA GLY A 94 2.92 10.96 6.46
C GLY A 94 2.73 9.51 6.85
N ARG A 95 3.86 8.80 7.02
CA ARG A 95 3.88 7.38 7.41
C ARG A 95 4.37 7.27 8.85
N PRO A 96 3.50 6.93 9.82
CA PRO A 96 3.89 6.81 11.22
C PRO A 96 4.87 5.66 11.47
N VAL A 97 5.64 5.80 12.54
CA VAL A 97 6.40 4.71 13.14
C VAL A 97 5.46 3.87 13.99
N GLY A 98 5.42 2.56 13.72
CA GLY A 98 4.71 1.61 14.58
C GLY A 98 5.51 1.34 15.86
N MET A 99 4.83 1.36 17.00
CA MET A 99 5.42 1.03 18.29
C MET A 99 5.56 -0.50 18.45
N PRO A 100 6.45 -0.98 19.34
CA PRO A 100 6.63 -2.42 19.59
C PRO A 100 5.36 -3.15 20.05
N ASP A 101 4.34 -2.43 20.53
CA ASP A 101 3.06 -3.01 20.92
C ASP A 101 2.19 -3.47 19.73
N GLY A 102 2.60 -3.16 18.49
CA GLY A 102 1.87 -3.48 17.27
C GLY A 102 0.50 -2.81 17.15
N ARG A 103 0.18 -1.84 18.01
CA ARG A 103 -1.16 -1.22 18.13
C ARG A 103 -1.08 0.29 18.00
N SER A 104 0.02 0.89 18.43
CA SER A 104 0.20 2.34 18.46
C SER A 104 1.09 2.79 17.31
N PHE A 105 0.67 3.83 16.61
CA PHE A 105 1.36 4.41 15.46
C PHE A 105 1.56 5.90 15.68
N ARG A 106 2.80 6.39 15.53
CA ARG A 106 3.16 7.78 15.81
C ARG A 106 3.74 8.46 14.59
N LEU A 107 3.13 9.56 14.16
CA LEU A 107 3.62 10.41 13.09
C LEU A 107 3.97 11.78 13.66
N PRO A 108 5.25 12.19 13.66
CA PRO A 108 5.61 13.58 13.91
C PRO A 108 4.99 14.48 12.82
N LEU A 109 4.15 15.44 13.21
CA LEU A 109 3.49 16.37 12.29
C LEU A 109 4.28 17.67 12.11
N GLY A 110 5.12 18.06 13.07
CA GLY A 110 5.69 19.41 13.07
C GLY A 110 4.58 20.47 13.10
N ALA A 111 4.90 21.71 12.71
CA ALA A 111 3.95 22.83 12.67
C ALA A 111 2.86 22.72 11.57
N ALA A 112 2.78 21.59 10.85
CA ALA A 112 1.82 21.41 9.76
C ALA A 112 0.37 21.40 10.30
N PRO A 113 -0.53 22.29 9.84
CA PRO A 113 -1.95 22.18 10.12
C PRO A 113 -2.51 20.81 9.75
N LEU A 114 -3.21 20.18 10.70
CA LEU A 114 -3.94 18.93 10.48
C LEU A 114 -5.14 19.10 9.54
N GLY A 115 -5.68 20.33 9.42
CA GLY A 115 -7.00 20.55 8.85
C GLY A 115 -8.09 20.30 9.88
N ASP A 116 -9.29 19.96 9.44
CA ASP A 116 -10.38 19.55 10.31
C ASP A 116 -10.03 18.20 10.97
N PRO A 117 -9.97 18.10 12.32
CA PRO A 117 -9.66 16.84 13.00
C PRO A 117 -10.60 15.70 12.61
N SER A 118 -11.84 16.00 12.22
CA SER A 118 -12.81 14.98 11.78
C SER A 118 -12.44 14.32 10.44
N ASP A 119 -11.55 14.93 9.65
CA ASP A 119 -11.06 14.41 8.38
C ASP A 119 -9.90 13.42 8.53
N LEU A 120 -9.44 13.15 9.76
CA LEU A 120 -8.33 12.23 10.02
C LEU A 120 -8.69 10.79 9.65
N GLN A 121 -7.78 10.14 8.92
CA GLN A 121 -7.93 8.76 8.45
C GLN A 121 -6.61 8.01 8.54
N VAL A 122 -6.65 6.80 9.08
CA VAL A 122 -5.53 5.88 9.02
C VAL A 122 -5.77 4.99 7.84
N ARG A 123 -4.90 5.04 6.84
CA ARG A 123 -5.00 4.19 5.66
C ARG A 123 -3.83 3.22 5.57
N ALA A 124 -4.11 1.98 5.19
CA ALA A 124 -3.10 1.03 4.71
C ALA A 124 -3.53 0.55 3.32
N GLY A 125 -2.79 0.95 2.30
CA GLY A 125 -3.04 0.54 0.91
C GLY A 125 -4.36 1.06 0.35
N GLY A 126 -4.86 2.20 0.83
CA GLY A 126 -6.18 2.74 0.48
C GLY A 126 -7.31 2.34 1.45
N ARG A 127 -7.13 1.29 2.27
CA ARG A 127 -8.13 0.86 3.28
C ARG A 127 -8.06 1.71 4.53
N ARG A 128 -9.19 2.26 4.99
CA ARG A 128 -9.30 2.97 6.28
C ARG A 128 -9.28 1.98 7.46
N LEU A 129 -8.45 2.22 8.48
CA LEU A 129 -8.24 1.36 9.65
C LEU A 129 -8.93 1.87 10.93
N ASP A 130 -9.15 3.18 11.02
CA ASP A 130 -9.60 3.90 12.22
C ASP A 130 -11.13 4.13 12.27
N ALA A 131 -11.89 3.43 11.43
CA ALA A 131 -13.34 3.52 11.41
C ALA A 131 -13.96 2.19 11.86
N ALA A 132 -14.54 2.15 13.06
CA ALA A 132 -15.35 1.02 13.52
C ALA A 132 -16.64 0.93 12.69
N GLY A 133 -16.80 -0.14 11.91
CA GLY A 133 -18.03 -0.41 11.15
C GLY A 133 -18.41 0.61 10.07
N ALA A 134 -17.60 1.65 9.82
CA ALA A 134 -17.92 2.76 8.92
C ALA A 134 -16.98 2.82 7.72
N GLU A 135 -17.11 1.84 6.83
CA GLU A 135 -17.27 2.24 5.43
C GLU A 135 -18.77 2.43 5.25
N GLN A 136 -19.16 3.66 4.89
CA GLN A 136 -20.54 4.00 4.62
C GLN A 136 -21.09 3.00 3.59
N ASP A 137 -21.95 2.09 4.04
CA ASP A 137 -22.94 1.52 3.13
C ASP A 137 -23.64 2.75 2.52
N PRO A 138 -23.58 2.94 1.18
CA PRO A 138 -24.16 4.11 0.56
C PRO A 138 -25.64 4.22 0.97
N PRO A 139 -26.20 5.44 1.07
CA PRO A 139 -27.58 5.66 1.47
C PRO A 139 -28.49 4.67 0.76
N SER A 140 -29.29 3.96 1.56
CA SER A 140 -30.26 2.98 1.11
C SER A 140 -31.19 3.60 0.04
N GLY A 141 -30.81 3.47 -1.22
CA GLY A 141 -31.53 4.07 -2.34
C GLY A 141 -31.54 3.23 -3.60
N GLN A 142 -30.53 2.38 -3.82
CA GLN A 142 -30.53 1.34 -4.86
C GLN A 142 -29.40 0.37 -4.52
N ARG A 143 -29.71 -0.89 -4.20
CA ARG A 143 -28.73 -1.98 -4.10
C ARG A 143 -28.46 -2.50 -5.50
N PRO A 144 -27.41 -2.06 -6.24
CA PRO A 144 -27.02 -2.79 -7.44
C PRO A 144 -26.68 -4.22 -7.03
N GLY A 145 -27.30 -5.20 -7.70
CA GLY A 145 -26.94 -6.60 -7.51
C GLY A 145 -25.47 -6.78 -7.84
N VAL A 146 -24.68 -7.35 -6.93
CA VAL A 146 -23.33 -7.82 -7.26
C VAL A 146 -23.51 -8.89 -8.31
N THR A 147 -23.17 -8.56 -9.54
CA THR A 147 -23.26 -9.48 -10.67
C THR A 147 -21.99 -10.30 -10.70
N ALA A 148 -21.88 -11.22 -9.75
CA ALA A 148 -20.74 -12.14 -9.57
C ALA A 148 -20.45 -13.01 -10.82
N GLN A 149 -21.35 -13.04 -11.81
CA GLN A 149 -21.17 -13.74 -13.07
C GLN A 149 -21.24 -12.78 -14.26
N PRO A 150 -20.11 -12.43 -14.89
CA PRO A 150 -20.05 -11.85 -16.22
C PRO A 150 -20.23 -12.90 -17.32
N SER A 151 -20.57 -12.40 -18.50
CA SER A 151 -20.95 -13.15 -19.68
C SER A 151 -19.76 -13.90 -20.34
N THR A 152 -19.84 -15.23 -20.41
CA THR A 152 -18.95 -16.14 -21.17
C THR A 152 -17.47 -16.29 -20.73
N ARG A 153 -17.00 -17.54 -20.73
CA ARG A 153 -15.62 -17.90 -20.42
C ARG A 153 -14.70 -17.52 -21.60
N LEU A 154 -13.71 -16.63 -21.37
CA LEU A 154 -12.71 -16.24 -22.39
C LEU A 154 -12.11 -17.48 -23.07
N PRO A 155 -11.86 -17.48 -24.39
CA PRO A 155 -11.33 -18.64 -25.10
C PRO A 155 -9.94 -19.03 -24.58
N ALA A 156 -9.63 -20.33 -24.61
CA ALA A 156 -8.33 -20.84 -24.17
C ALA A 156 -7.21 -20.36 -25.09
N ASN A 157 -6.03 -20.07 -24.52
CA ASN A 157 -4.81 -19.90 -25.29
C ASN A 157 -4.30 -21.25 -25.81
N ALA A 158 -3.60 -21.23 -26.95
CA ALA A 158 -3.03 -22.44 -27.55
C ALA A 158 -1.93 -23.08 -26.69
N VAL A 159 -1.15 -22.25 -25.98
CA VAL A 159 -0.11 -22.72 -25.05
C VAL A 159 -0.59 -22.47 -23.63
N ASP A 160 -0.59 -23.53 -22.82
CA ASP A 160 -0.91 -23.48 -21.39
C ASP A 160 0.38 -23.52 -20.55
N PRO A 161 0.82 -22.38 -19.98
CA PRO A 161 2.08 -22.29 -19.24
C PRO A 161 2.01 -22.94 -17.85
N GLY A 162 0.83 -23.26 -17.33
CA GLY A 162 0.70 -23.91 -16.01
C GLY A 162 0.96 -25.42 -16.03
N LYS A 163 1.19 -26.02 -17.20
CA LYS A 163 1.53 -27.44 -17.33
C LYS A 163 2.97 -27.72 -16.89
N PRO A 164 3.21 -28.70 -16.00
CA PRO A 164 4.57 -29.13 -15.67
C PRO A 164 5.37 -29.55 -16.91
N GLY A 165 6.66 -29.29 -16.90
CA GLY A 165 7.57 -29.78 -17.92
C GLY A 165 8.09 -31.19 -17.61
N THR A 166 9.07 -31.65 -18.38
CA THR A 166 9.56 -33.04 -18.33
C THR A 166 10.77 -33.24 -17.42
N TYR A 167 11.36 -32.18 -16.88
CA TYR A 167 12.56 -32.28 -16.05
C TYR A 167 12.21 -32.75 -14.63
N ARG A 168 12.99 -33.69 -14.10
CA ARG A 168 13.02 -33.97 -12.66
C ARG A 168 13.67 -32.79 -11.94
N THR A 169 13.21 -32.48 -10.74
CA THR A 169 13.71 -31.32 -9.98
C THR A 169 14.39 -31.75 -8.68
N ALA A 170 15.33 -30.93 -8.22
CA ALA A 170 15.90 -31.01 -6.88
C ALA A 170 15.61 -29.73 -6.12
N THR A 171 15.42 -29.85 -4.81
CA THR A 171 15.23 -28.74 -3.87
C THR A 171 16.32 -28.78 -2.81
N GLY A 172 16.77 -27.61 -2.38
CA GLY A 172 17.69 -27.46 -1.24
C GLY A 172 17.96 -25.98 -0.96
N ASP A 173 18.50 -25.69 0.22
CA ASP A 173 18.76 -24.33 0.67
C ASP A 173 20.26 -23.99 0.59
N TYR A 174 20.58 -22.69 0.60
CA TYR A 174 21.90 -22.19 0.99
C TYR A 174 21.78 -21.01 1.95
N ALA A 175 22.81 -20.83 2.76
CA ALA A 175 23.01 -19.65 3.60
C ALA A 175 24.48 -19.21 3.46
N LEU A 176 24.68 -17.91 3.27
CA LEU A 176 26.00 -17.27 3.16
C LEU A 176 26.18 -16.29 4.32
N ALA A 177 27.37 -15.70 4.42
CA ALA A 177 27.61 -14.59 5.33
C ALA A 177 26.61 -13.45 5.07
N ALA A 178 26.04 -12.92 6.16
CA ALA A 178 25.16 -11.76 6.13
C ALA A 178 25.91 -10.52 5.61
N VAL A 179 25.18 -9.57 5.04
CA VAL A 179 25.74 -8.38 4.38
C VAL A 179 25.18 -7.11 4.99
N ARG A 180 26.02 -6.09 5.18
CA ARG A 180 25.57 -4.77 5.65
C ARG A 180 25.17 -3.93 4.43
N LEU A 181 23.97 -3.37 4.45
CA LEU A 181 23.46 -2.49 3.41
C LEU A 181 23.51 -1.03 3.88
N PRO A 182 23.69 -0.05 2.97
CA PRO A 182 23.62 1.37 3.31
C PRO A 182 22.30 1.73 4.01
N GLY A 183 22.37 2.55 5.06
CA GLY A 183 21.21 2.99 5.84
C GLY A 183 20.70 2.00 6.90
N PHE A 184 21.26 0.78 6.98
CA PHE A 184 20.74 -0.30 7.84
C PHE A 184 21.76 -0.61 8.95
N SER A 185 21.32 -0.59 10.20
CA SER A 185 22.18 -0.76 11.37
C SER A 185 22.62 -2.23 11.56
N ALA A 186 21.70 -3.17 11.33
CA ALA A 186 21.94 -4.60 11.39
C ALA A 186 22.17 -5.20 9.99
N PRO A 187 23.07 -6.19 9.85
CA PRO A 187 23.27 -6.89 8.59
C PRO A 187 22.03 -7.70 8.20
N VAL A 188 21.80 -7.82 6.89
CA VAL A 188 20.71 -8.59 6.31
C VAL A 188 21.18 -9.98 5.88
N GLU A 189 20.29 -10.96 5.98
CA GLU A 189 20.61 -12.34 5.67
C GLU A 189 20.85 -12.58 4.17
N MET A 190 21.77 -13.49 3.86
CA MET A 190 21.99 -14.02 2.50
C MET A 190 21.56 -15.48 2.43
N ARG A 191 20.24 -15.72 2.47
CA ARG A 191 19.63 -17.05 2.50
C ARG A 191 18.67 -17.26 1.33
N ALA A 192 18.63 -18.48 0.80
CA ALA A 192 17.66 -18.82 -0.23
C ALA A 192 17.29 -20.31 -0.27
N VAL A 193 16.13 -20.59 -0.86
CA VAL A 193 15.73 -21.94 -1.29
C VAL A 193 15.85 -22.03 -2.82
N VAL A 194 16.52 -23.08 -3.30
CA VAL A 194 16.74 -23.38 -4.71
C VAL A 194 15.86 -24.54 -5.13
N VAL A 195 15.17 -24.41 -6.27
CA VAL A 195 14.53 -25.52 -6.97
C VAL A 195 14.97 -25.47 -8.42
N ALA A 196 15.61 -26.54 -8.90
CA ALA A 196 16.21 -26.53 -10.23
C ALA A 196 16.14 -27.90 -10.90
N PRO A 197 16.17 -27.96 -12.24
CA PRO A 197 16.19 -29.21 -12.98
C PRO A 197 17.46 -30.00 -12.67
N THR A 198 17.26 -31.31 -12.52
CA THR A 198 18.33 -32.32 -12.49
C THR A 198 18.47 -32.95 -13.86
N ASN A 199 19.69 -33.34 -14.24
CA ASN A 199 19.99 -34.00 -15.50
C ASN A 199 19.58 -33.21 -16.77
N ALA A 200 19.46 -31.87 -16.67
CA ALA A 200 19.32 -31.03 -17.86
C ALA A 200 20.70 -30.71 -18.44
N THR A 201 20.86 -30.89 -19.74
CA THR A 201 22.09 -30.53 -20.46
C THR A 201 22.15 -29.02 -20.69
N GLY A 202 23.35 -28.44 -20.51
CA GLY A 202 23.62 -27.03 -20.79
C GLY A 202 23.11 -26.05 -19.74
N HIS A 203 23.41 -24.76 -19.94
CA HIS A 203 22.98 -23.68 -19.04
C HIS A 203 21.49 -23.38 -19.19
N ARG A 204 20.83 -23.16 -18.05
CA ARG A 204 19.38 -22.98 -17.95
C ARG A 204 19.06 -21.57 -17.44
N PRO A 205 18.02 -20.90 -17.96
CA PRO A 205 17.64 -19.58 -17.47
C PRO A 205 17.39 -19.56 -15.96
N LEU A 206 17.72 -18.45 -15.31
CA LEU A 206 17.53 -18.26 -13.86
C LEU A 206 16.25 -17.46 -13.60
N ALA A 207 15.43 -17.92 -12.66
CA ALA A 207 14.33 -17.15 -12.08
C ALA A 207 14.61 -16.89 -10.59
N LEU A 208 14.79 -15.63 -10.20
CA LEU A 208 15.01 -15.23 -8.81
C LEU A 208 13.72 -14.65 -8.23
N PHE A 209 13.30 -15.15 -7.08
CA PHE A 209 12.12 -14.72 -6.33
C PHE A 209 12.55 -13.92 -5.10
N LEU A 210 11.85 -12.82 -4.84
CA LEU A 210 12.00 -11.99 -3.64
C LEU A 210 10.63 -11.81 -2.98
N HIS A 211 10.50 -12.24 -1.73
CA HIS A 211 9.28 -11.99 -0.98
C HIS A 211 9.16 -10.51 -0.55
N GLY A 212 7.93 -10.10 -0.25
CA GLY A 212 7.61 -8.75 0.17
C GLY A 212 7.72 -8.53 1.67
N ARG A 213 7.16 -7.40 2.12
CA ARG A 213 7.12 -7.05 3.54
C ARG A 213 6.07 -7.89 4.25
N HIS A 214 6.48 -8.45 5.37
CA HIS A 214 5.70 -9.25 6.29
C HIS A 214 6.43 -9.25 7.63
N ALA A 215 5.79 -9.75 8.70
CA ALA A 215 6.48 -9.98 9.97
C ALA A 215 7.78 -10.77 9.76
N THR A 216 8.79 -10.47 10.57
CA THR A 216 10.15 -10.99 10.40
C THR A 216 10.41 -12.21 11.26
N CYS A 217 9.83 -12.23 12.46
CA CYS A 217 10.11 -13.20 13.49
C CYS A 217 8.82 -13.75 14.11
N TYR A 218 8.88 -14.98 14.59
CA TYR A 218 7.76 -15.63 15.28
C TYR A 218 8.27 -16.51 16.43
N THR A 219 7.43 -16.72 17.44
CA THR A 219 7.68 -17.67 18.54
C THR A 219 6.94 -18.97 18.28
N GLY A 220 7.48 -20.10 18.77
CA GLY A 220 6.86 -21.42 18.56
C GLY A 220 5.64 -21.70 19.43
N HIS A 221 5.28 -20.79 20.34
CA HIS A 221 4.19 -20.92 21.30
C HIS A 221 3.32 -19.66 21.25
N GLY A 222 2.11 -19.78 20.68
CA GLY A 222 1.15 -18.67 20.54
C GLY A 222 1.05 -18.10 19.13
N ASP A 223 0.20 -17.08 18.96
CA ASP A 223 -0.04 -16.38 17.70
C ASP A 223 0.87 -15.14 17.51
N GLU A 224 1.96 -15.06 18.29
CA GLU A 224 2.84 -13.90 18.34
C GLU A 224 3.84 -13.84 17.17
N VAL A 225 3.75 -12.75 16.41
CA VAL A 225 4.70 -12.39 15.35
C VAL A 225 5.27 -10.99 15.62
N GLY A 226 6.55 -10.82 15.32
CA GLY A 226 7.31 -9.59 15.53
C GLY A 226 7.89 -9.01 14.24
N GLY A 227 8.14 -7.70 14.25
CA GLY A 227 8.76 -6.96 13.14
C GLY A 227 10.25 -6.70 13.34
N GLU A 228 10.82 -7.10 14.47
CA GLU A 228 12.19 -6.79 14.88
C GLU A 228 13.23 -7.54 14.04
N TRP A 229 14.42 -6.95 13.91
CA TRP A 229 15.57 -7.61 13.30
C TRP A 229 16.88 -7.17 13.95
N PRO A 230 17.82 -8.10 14.27
CA PRO A 230 17.69 -9.56 14.18
C PRO A 230 16.60 -10.13 15.10
N CYS A 231 16.15 -11.35 14.82
CA CYS A 231 15.14 -12.00 15.66
C CYS A 231 15.59 -12.11 17.13
N PRO A 232 14.78 -11.66 18.11
CA PRO A 232 15.09 -11.79 19.53
C PRO A 232 15.34 -13.24 19.95
N ALA A 233 16.08 -13.44 21.04
CA ALA A 233 16.34 -14.75 21.59
C ALA A 233 15.03 -15.50 21.90
N GLY A 234 14.95 -16.78 21.51
CA GLY A 234 13.73 -17.59 21.65
C GLY A 234 12.74 -17.49 20.46
N SER A 235 12.94 -16.53 19.55
CA SER A 235 12.17 -16.42 18.30
C SER A 235 12.95 -16.96 17.09
N LYS A 236 12.25 -17.19 15.99
CA LYS A 236 12.81 -17.68 14.72
C LYS A 236 12.39 -16.76 13.56
N PRO A 237 13.21 -16.64 12.51
CA PRO A 237 12.81 -15.89 11.32
C PRO A 237 11.68 -16.61 10.57
N ILE A 238 10.66 -15.87 10.15
CA ILE A 238 9.58 -16.40 9.32
C ILE A 238 10.14 -16.83 7.96
N PRO A 239 9.90 -18.06 7.48
CA PRO A 239 10.52 -18.58 6.26
C PRO A 239 9.83 -18.09 4.97
N SER A 240 9.48 -16.80 4.88
CA SER A 240 8.73 -16.18 3.77
C SER A 240 9.24 -16.54 2.37
N HIS A 241 10.56 -16.70 2.19
CA HIS A 241 11.18 -17.11 0.93
C HIS A 241 10.79 -18.53 0.47
N LYS A 242 10.28 -19.40 1.34
CA LYS A 242 9.81 -20.76 1.00
C LYS A 242 8.37 -20.78 0.45
N GLY A 243 7.67 -19.66 0.51
CA GLY A 243 6.30 -19.50 0.04
C GLY A 243 6.02 -19.82 -1.43
N TYR A 244 7.04 -19.76 -2.28
CA TYR A 244 6.90 -19.85 -3.73
C TYR A 244 7.24 -21.23 -4.30
N LEU A 245 7.40 -22.25 -3.45
CA LEU A 245 7.82 -23.59 -3.86
C LEU A 245 6.95 -24.20 -4.96
N ARG A 246 5.64 -23.89 -5.01
CA ARG A 246 4.76 -24.34 -6.11
C ARG A 246 5.19 -23.75 -7.46
N ALA A 247 5.38 -22.43 -7.53
CA ALA A 247 5.82 -21.76 -8.75
C ALA A 247 7.26 -22.16 -9.13
N GLN A 248 8.15 -22.26 -8.14
CA GLN A 248 9.51 -22.73 -8.33
C GLN A 248 9.56 -24.16 -8.91
N LYS A 249 8.77 -25.10 -8.38
CA LYS A 249 8.68 -26.47 -8.91
C LYS A 249 8.13 -26.53 -10.33
N LEU A 250 7.11 -25.71 -10.64
CA LEU A 250 6.56 -25.61 -12.01
C LEU A 250 7.64 -25.15 -12.99
N LEU A 251 8.28 -24.01 -12.73
CA LEU A 251 9.36 -23.48 -13.55
C LEU A 251 10.54 -24.44 -13.65
N ALA A 252 10.97 -25.05 -12.53
CA ALA A 252 12.07 -26.00 -12.54
C ALA A 252 11.77 -27.25 -13.39
N SER A 253 10.53 -27.76 -13.35
CA SER A 253 10.10 -28.86 -14.22
C SER A 253 10.10 -28.47 -15.71
N GLN A 254 9.90 -27.19 -16.02
CA GLN A 254 10.01 -26.60 -17.35
C GLN A 254 11.47 -26.25 -17.74
N GLY A 255 12.40 -26.48 -16.81
CA GLY A 255 13.83 -26.35 -17.02
C GLY A 255 14.40 -24.97 -16.72
N TYR A 256 13.83 -24.21 -15.78
CA TYR A 256 14.43 -23.00 -15.23
C TYR A 256 15.17 -23.33 -13.93
N VAL A 257 16.33 -22.75 -13.69
CA VAL A 257 16.92 -22.75 -12.34
C VAL A 257 16.15 -21.69 -11.54
N THR A 258 15.61 -22.05 -10.39
CA THR A 258 14.87 -21.08 -9.56
C THR A 258 15.53 -20.93 -8.20
N VAL A 259 15.54 -19.70 -7.69
CA VAL A 259 16.08 -19.35 -6.38
C VAL A 259 15.14 -18.34 -5.72
N SER A 260 14.76 -18.57 -4.48
CA SER A 260 13.90 -17.65 -3.73
C SER A 260 14.62 -17.19 -2.47
N ILE A 261 14.86 -15.88 -2.38
CA ILE A 261 15.74 -15.27 -1.38
C ILE A 261 14.96 -14.65 -0.21
N SER A 262 15.55 -14.68 0.98
CA SER A 262 15.00 -14.10 2.21
C SER A 262 15.37 -12.62 2.32
N ALA A 263 14.44 -11.80 2.80
CA ALA A 263 14.59 -10.36 2.98
C ALA A 263 13.95 -9.86 4.29
N ASN A 264 13.86 -10.71 5.32
CA ASN A 264 13.36 -10.34 6.64
C ASN A 264 14.25 -9.27 7.28
N GLY A 265 15.56 -9.34 7.09
CA GLY A 265 16.47 -8.31 7.57
C GLY A 265 16.28 -6.95 6.91
N VAL A 266 15.73 -6.92 5.69
CA VAL A 266 15.27 -5.66 5.10
C VAL A 266 13.94 -5.24 5.75
N ASN A 267 12.96 -6.15 5.84
CA ASN A 267 11.64 -5.85 6.42
C ASN A 267 11.73 -5.25 7.83
N GLY A 268 12.61 -5.77 8.69
CA GLY A 268 12.72 -5.30 10.08
C GLY A 268 13.47 -3.99 10.27
N GLN A 269 13.89 -3.35 9.17
CA GLN A 269 14.66 -2.10 9.17
C GLN A 269 14.17 -1.11 8.10
N ASP A 270 13.19 -1.48 7.26
CA ASP A 270 12.79 -0.69 6.09
C ASP A 270 12.07 0.63 6.42
N TYR A 271 11.63 0.79 7.67
CA TYR A 271 11.14 2.05 8.22
C TYR A 271 12.22 3.16 8.25
N ALA A 272 13.50 2.79 8.23
CA ALA A 272 14.62 3.74 8.25
C ALA A 272 14.95 4.30 6.85
N ALA A 273 14.29 3.81 5.79
CA ALA A 273 14.59 4.19 4.41
C ALA A 273 13.41 4.95 3.76
N GLU A 274 13.70 6.09 3.12
CA GLU A 274 12.69 6.93 2.45
C GLU A 274 11.94 6.21 1.32
N ASP A 275 12.55 5.18 0.72
CA ASP A 275 11.99 4.38 -0.36
C ASP A 275 11.35 3.07 0.11
N GLY A 276 11.12 2.92 1.42
CA GLY A 276 10.57 1.69 2.01
C GLY A 276 11.45 0.45 1.81
N GLY A 277 12.76 0.64 1.58
CA GLY A 277 13.74 -0.44 1.42
C GLY A 277 13.90 -0.94 -0.01
N ALA A 278 13.37 -0.25 -1.03
CA ALA A 278 13.49 -0.66 -2.43
C ALA A 278 14.96 -0.77 -2.89
N GLN A 279 15.81 0.21 -2.55
CA GLN A 279 17.25 0.19 -2.86
C GLN A 279 17.99 -0.93 -2.11
N ALA A 280 17.62 -1.19 -0.85
CA ALA A 280 18.18 -2.29 -0.07
C ALA A 280 17.83 -3.65 -0.68
N ARG A 281 16.57 -3.85 -1.09
CA ARG A 281 16.12 -5.06 -1.80
C ARG A 281 16.82 -5.25 -3.14
N SER A 282 17.00 -4.18 -3.91
CA SER A 282 17.78 -4.22 -5.15
C SER A 282 19.22 -4.67 -4.91
N SER A 283 19.87 -4.08 -3.90
CA SER A 283 21.24 -4.44 -3.51
C SER A 283 21.33 -5.91 -3.11
N LEU A 284 20.36 -6.42 -2.36
CA LEU A 284 20.28 -7.82 -1.95
C LEU A 284 20.12 -8.77 -3.16
N VAL A 285 19.19 -8.46 -4.08
CA VAL A 285 18.99 -9.23 -5.32
C VAL A 285 20.29 -9.29 -6.14
N ARG A 286 20.94 -8.14 -6.37
CA ARG A 286 22.17 -8.03 -7.18
C ARG A 286 23.35 -8.73 -6.51
N GLN A 287 23.45 -8.72 -5.17
CA GLN A 287 24.43 -9.52 -4.45
C GLN A 287 24.22 -11.04 -4.63
N HIS A 288 22.97 -11.52 -4.61
CA HIS A 288 22.68 -12.91 -4.93
C HIS A 288 23.05 -13.26 -6.38
N LEU A 289 22.69 -12.42 -7.36
CA LEU A 289 23.07 -12.62 -8.76
C LEU A 289 24.59 -12.66 -8.95
N ALA A 290 25.34 -11.82 -8.22
CA ALA A 290 26.79 -11.84 -8.23
C ALA A 290 27.34 -13.17 -7.70
N ARG A 291 26.77 -13.73 -6.63
CA ARG A 291 27.14 -15.08 -6.14
C ARG A 291 26.86 -16.17 -7.16
N TRP A 292 25.71 -16.11 -7.84
CA TRP A 292 25.40 -17.04 -8.93
C TRP A 292 26.40 -16.92 -10.09
N ALA A 293 26.88 -15.70 -10.39
CA ALA A 293 27.90 -15.49 -11.41
C ALA A 293 29.25 -16.08 -10.99
N ASP A 294 29.64 -15.90 -9.72
CA ASP A 294 30.85 -16.50 -9.16
C ASP A 294 30.80 -18.02 -9.16
N TRP A 295 29.65 -18.61 -8.82
CA TRP A 295 29.43 -20.07 -8.85
C TRP A 295 29.41 -20.62 -10.27
N GLY A 296 28.93 -19.84 -11.25
CA GLY A 296 29.02 -20.20 -12.66
C GLY A 296 30.47 -20.25 -13.16
N ALA A 297 31.32 -19.31 -12.71
CA ALA A 297 32.74 -19.28 -13.05
C ALA A 297 33.59 -20.30 -12.24
N HIS A 298 33.21 -20.56 -10.99
CA HIS A 298 33.94 -21.44 -10.08
C HIS A 298 32.99 -22.45 -9.40
N PRO A 299 32.52 -23.48 -10.13
CA PRO A 299 31.49 -24.41 -9.63
C PRO A 299 31.85 -25.13 -8.33
N ALA A 300 33.13 -25.38 -8.06
CA ALA A 300 33.59 -26.03 -6.83
C ALA A 300 33.26 -25.22 -5.57
N SER A 301 33.16 -23.89 -5.67
CA SER A 301 32.83 -22.99 -4.55
C SER A 301 31.33 -22.88 -4.26
N ALA A 302 30.49 -23.37 -5.17
CA ALA A 302 29.04 -23.24 -5.07
C ALA A 302 28.46 -24.13 -3.96
N PRO A 303 27.35 -23.75 -3.31
CA PRO A 303 26.64 -24.61 -2.36
C PRO A 303 26.24 -25.95 -2.97
N ALA A 304 26.10 -26.98 -2.12
CA ALA A 304 25.83 -28.35 -2.57
C ALA A 304 24.59 -28.46 -3.48
N ILE A 305 23.52 -27.73 -3.19
CA ILE A 305 22.31 -27.71 -4.03
C ILE A 305 22.59 -27.14 -5.43
N VAL A 306 23.44 -26.12 -5.55
CA VAL A 306 23.78 -25.50 -6.84
C VAL A 306 24.63 -26.47 -7.67
N ARG A 307 25.61 -27.15 -7.05
CA ARG A 307 26.51 -28.10 -7.74
C ARG A 307 25.80 -29.32 -8.32
N ARG A 308 24.70 -29.77 -7.71
CA ARG A 308 23.96 -30.98 -8.12
C ARG A 308 22.82 -30.72 -9.11
N THR A 309 22.65 -29.48 -9.53
CA THR A 309 21.58 -29.04 -10.46
C THR A 309 22.17 -28.48 -11.75
N ALA A 310 21.33 -28.27 -12.75
CA ALA A 310 21.79 -27.65 -14.00
C ALA A 310 22.42 -26.26 -13.75
N PRO A 311 23.51 -25.90 -14.46
CA PRO A 311 24.13 -24.60 -14.30
C PRO A 311 23.19 -23.48 -14.76
N ALA A 312 23.23 -22.34 -14.07
CA ALA A 312 22.43 -21.17 -14.40
C ALA A 312 23.02 -20.40 -15.61
N ASP A 313 22.14 -19.81 -16.40
CA ASP A 313 22.44 -18.86 -17.48
C ASP A 313 22.03 -17.45 -17.05
N LEU A 314 23.00 -16.65 -16.62
CA LEU A 314 22.76 -15.28 -16.18
C LEU A 314 22.52 -14.29 -17.32
N SER A 315 22.65 -14.67 -18.59
CA SER A 315 22.20 -13.84 -19.71
C SER A 315 20.67 -13.85 -19.90
N ARG A 316 19.98 -14.73 -19.15
CA ARG A 316 18.54 -14.96 -19.21
C ARG A 316 17.95 -15.05 -17.81
N VAL A 317 17.86 -13.89 -17.14
CA VAL A 317 17.31 -13.77 -15.78
C VAL A 317 15.87 -13.25 -15.81
N LEU A 318 14.97 -13.95 -15.12
CA LEU A 318 13.67 -13.43 -14.69
C LEU A 318 13.77 -13.02 -13.23
N LEU A 319 13.25 -11.85 -12.87
CA LEU A 319 13.03 -11.52 -11.47
C LEU A 319 11.53 -11.59 -11.14
N VAL A 320 11.20 -12.18 -10.01
CA VAL A 320 9.83 -12.29 -9.49
C VAL A 320 9.81 -11.65 -8.11
N GLY A 321 8.97 -10.65 -7.91
CA GLY A 321 8.85 -9.96 -6.63
C GLY A 321 7.39 -9.89 -6.19
N HIS A 322 7.15 -10.06 -4.90
CA HIS A 322 5.83 -9.89 -4.28
C HIS A 322 5.84 -8.61 -3.45
N SER A 323 4.79 -7.78 -3.50
CA SER A 323 4.65 -6.68 -2.54
C SER A 323 5.81 -5.67 -2.67
N ARG A 324 6.42 -5.14 -1.61
CA ARG A 324 7.70 -4.39 -1.63
C ARG A 324 8.84 -5.15 -2.30
N GLY A 325 8.78 -6.48 -2.34
CA GLY A 325 9.69 -7.30 -3.13
C GLY A 325 9.52 -7.09 -4.64
N GLY A 326 8.30 -6.79 -5.10
CA GLY A 326 8.00 -6.36 -6.47
C GLY A 326 8.72 -5.06 -6.82
N GLU A 327 8.60 -4.05 -5.96
CA GLU A 327 9.34 -2.79 -6.12
C GLU A 327 10.85 -3.00 -6.07
N GLY A 328 11.32 -3.85 -5.16
CA GLY A 328 12.73 -4.23 -5.04
C GLY A 328 13.30 -4.90 -6.29
N VAL A 329 12.57 -5.82 -6.94
CA VAL A 329 13.05 -6.45 -8.19
C VAL A 329 12.96 -5.51 -9.39
N ASN A 330 11.96 -4.61 -9.43
CA ASN A 330 11.94 -3.54 -10.42
C ASN A 330 13.14 -2.61 -10.24
N ARG A 331 13.47 -2.22 -9.01
CA ARG A 331 14.68 -1.43 -8.69
C ARG A 331 15.96 -2.18 -9.07
N ALA A 332 16.03 -3.49 -8.83
CA ALA A 332 17.17 -4.31 -9.26
C ALA A 332 17.35 -4.33 -10.78
N ALA A 333 16.24 -4.34 -11.53
CA ALA A 333 16.26 -4.23 -12.98
C ALA A 333 16.77 -2.87 -13.45
N MET A 334 16.28 -1.78 -12.84
CA MET A 334 16.74 -0.41 -13.09
C MET A 334 18.23 -0.25 -12.78
N ASP A 335 18.67 -0.63 -11.58
CA ASP A 335 20.06 -0.48 -11.13
C ASP A 335 21.05 -1.37 -11.89
N SER A 336 20.57 -2.44 -12.55
CA SER A 336 21.41 -3.26 -13.44
C SER A 336 21.65 -2.60 -14.80
N LEU A 337 20.78 -1.67 -15.21
CA LEU A 337 20.91 -0.89 -16.45
C LEU A 337 21.54 0.49 -16.20
N TYR A 338 21.15 1.14 -15.11
CA TYR A 338 21.43 2.53 -14.77
C TYR A 338 21.94 2.60 -13.32
N GLY A 339 23.18 2.14 -13.09
CA GLY A 339 23.76 1.91 -11.75
C GLY A 339 23.44 2.98 -10.70
N ALA A 340 23.25 2.53 -9.45
CA ALA A 340 22.89 3.40 -8.35
C ALA A 340 24.07 4.23 -7.80
N PRO A 341 23.81 5.36 -7.12
CA PRO A 341 24.84 6.11 -6.41
C PRO A 341 25.61 5.21 -5.42
N ALA A 342 26.95 5.26 -5.45
CA ALA A 342 27.81 4.36 -4.67
C ALA A 342 27.64 4.44 -3.13
N ASP A 343 27.13 5.57 -2.65
CA ASP A 343 26.76 5.85 -1.26
C ASP A 343 25.42 5.22 -0.86
N GLN A 344 24.55 4.91 -1.82
CA GLN A 344 23.26 4.27 -1.63
C GLN A 344 23.26 2.78 -2.03
N ASP A 345 24.24 2.35 -2.83
CA ASP A 345 24.30 1.01 -3.39
C ASP A 345 25.07 0.02 -2.50
N GLY A 346 24.39 -1.04 -2.06
CA GLY A 346 25.02 -2.17 -1.36
C GLY A 346 25.74 -3.16 -2.28
N TYR A 347 25.56 -3.06 -3.60
CA TYR A 347 26.29 -3.84 -4.59
C TYR A 347 27.20 -2.95 -5.44
N ARG A 348 28.50 -3.23 -5.43
CA ARG A 348 29.52 -2.42 -6.15
C ARG A 348 30.26 -3.17 -7.26
N GLY A 349 29.91 -4.42 -7.51
CA GLY A 349 30.56 -5.25 -8.51
C GLY A 349 30.07 -4.96 -9.94
N PRO A 350 30.74 -5.49 -10.97
CA PRO A 350 30.27 -5.40 -12.35
C PRO A 350 28.98 -6.20 -12.54
N VAL A 351 28.04 -5.67 -13.33
CA VAL A 351 26.83 -6.41 -13.73
C VAL A 351 27.22 -7.52 -14.70
N ARG A 352 27.11 -8.79 -14.26
CA ARG A 352 27.43 -10.00 -15.04
C ARG A 352 26.19 -10.82 -15.40
N TRP A 353 25.06 -10.14 -15.51
CA TRP A 353 23.76 -10.73 -15.81
C TRP A 353 22.96 -9.84 -16.73
N HIS A 354 21.89 -10.39 -17.30
CA HIS A 354 20.94 -9.65 -18.09
C HIS A 354 19.52 -10.04 -17.67
N ILE A 355 18.82 -9.07 -17.08
CA ILE A 355 17.43 -9.20 -16.65
C ILE A 355 16.56 -9.03 -17.88
N ARG A 356 15.90 -10.12 -18.28
CA ARG A 356 15.06 -10.20 -19.48
C ARG A 356 13.61 -9.81 -19.22
N GLY A 357 13.18 -9.84 -17.96
CA GLY A 357 11.86 -9.39 -17.55
C GLY A 357 11.62 -9.51 -16.05
N THR A 358 10.52 -8.94 -15.60
CA THR A 358 10.06 -8.98 -14.22
C THR A 358 8.62 -9.52 -14.12
N VAL A 359 8.30 -10.15 -13.00
CA VAL A 359 6.93 -10.46 -12.58
C VAL A 359 6.70 -9.85 -11.21
N LEU A 360 5.65 -9.05 -11.09
CA LEU A 360 5.38 -8.24 -9.91
C LEU A 360 4.03 -8.68 -9.35
N ILE A 361 4.00 -9.33 -8.20
CA ILE A 361 2.78 -9.83 -7.57
C ILE A 361 2.33 -8.79 -6.55
N GLY A 362 1.10 -8.28 -6.63
CA GLY A 362 0.56 -7.25 -5.72
C GLY A 362 1.59 -6.20 -5.28
N PRO A 363 2.37 -5.58 -6.19
CA PRO A 363 3.55 -4.83 -5.80
C PRO A 363 3.21 -3.44 -5.25
N THR A 364 4.02 -2.93 -4.32
CA THR A 364 4.10 -1.47 -4.09
C THR A 364 4.80 -0.77 -5.24
N ILE A 365 4.63 0.55 -5.30
CA ILE A 365 5.39 1.43 -6.19
C ILE A 365 5.44 2.86 -5.62
N PHE A 366 6.07 3.04 -4.47
CA PHE A 366 6.04 4.32 -3.73
C PHE A 366 6.54 5.50 -4.58
N GLY A 367 7.58 5.27 -5.40
CA GLY A 367 8.07 6.31 -6.30
C GLY A 367 7.25 6.50 -7.58
N GLN A 368 6.35 5.57 -7.94
CA GLN A 368 5.63 5.55 -9.22
C GLN A 368 6.52 5.73 -10.47
N ASN A 369 7.77 5.25 -10.40
CA ASN A 369 8.76 5.32 -11.48
C ASN A 369 9.22 3.89 -11.88
N PRO A 370 8.41 3.15 -12.67
CA PRO A 370 8.75 1.80 -13.11
C PRO A 370 9.91 1.77 -14.11
N THR A 371 10.58 0.63 -14.26
CA THR A 371 11.68 0.48 -15.23
C THR A 371 11.11 0.34 -16.65
N PRO A 372 11.33 1.29 -17.57
CA PRO A 372 10.64 1.32 -18.86
C PRO A 372 11.25 0.38 -19.92
N ASP A 373 12.47 -0.10 -19.70
CA ASP A 373 13.26 -0.85 -20.68
C ASP A 373 13.46 -2.33 -20.29
N VAL A 374 12.66 -2.83 -19.36
CA VAL A 374 12.63 -4.25 -18.97
C VAL A 374 11.18 -4.71 -18.98
N PRO A 375 10.78 -5.69 -19.80
CA PRO A 375 9.41 -6.20 -19.84
C PRO A 375 8.89 -6.63 -18.47
N SER A 376 7.64 -6.33 -18.17
CA SER A 376 7.01 -6.67 -16.88
C SER A 376 5.64 -7.30 -17.04
N ALA A 377 5.28 -8.17 -16.10
CA ALA A 377 3.92 -8.64 -15.90
C ALA A 377 3.53 -8.45 -14.43
N THR A 378 2.55 -7.59 -14.19
CA THR A 378 2.08 -7.23 -12.85
C THR A 378 0.77 -7.94 -12.55
N ILE A 379 0.76 -8.81 -11.55
CA ILE A 379 -0.44 -9.49 -11.04
C ILE A 379 -1.11 -8.56 -10.02
N LEU A 380 -2.34 -8.17 -10.29
CA LEU A 380 -3.19 -7.34 -9.42
C LEU A 380 -4.26 -8.25 -8.76
N PRO A 381 -4.15 -8.55 -7.45
CA PRO A 381 -5.13 -9.39 -6.77
C PRO A 381 -6.43 -8.61 -6.52
N GLY A 382 -7.56 -9.04 -7.09
CA GLY A 382 -8.80 -8.25 -7.02
C GLY A 382 -9.49 -8.16 -5.64
N CYS A 383 -8.96 -8.85 -4.64
CA CYS A 383 -9.35 -8.81 -3.23
C CYS A 383 -8.12 -8.55 -2.34
N ASP A 384 -7.12 -7.86 -2.86
CA ASP A 384 -5.92 -7.45 -2.12
C ASP A 384 -6.35 -6.59 -0.92
N GLY A 385 -6.11 -7.09 0.29
CA GLY A 385 -6.40 -6.36 1.52
C GLY A 385 -5.18 -5.65 2.12
N ASP A 386 -4.00 -5.85 1.53
CA ASP A 386 -2.76 -5.21 1.93
C ASP A 386 -2.52 -3.96 1.08
N VAL A 387 -2.39 -4.12 -0.25
CA VAL A 387 -2.23 -3.07 -1.27
C VAL A 387 -3.56 -2.89 -2.02
N SER A 388 -4.60 -2.52 -1.27
CA SER A 388 -5.99 -2.52 -1.76
C SER A 388 -6.33 -1.49 -2.85
N ASP A 389 -5.50 -0.46 -3.05
CA ASP A 389 -5.60 0.50 -4.15
C ASP A 389 -5.07 -0.07 -5.48
N LEU A 390 -4.43 -1.24 -5.44
CA LEU A 390 -3.82 -1.93 -6.57
C LEU A 390 -2.86 -1.03 -7.36
N GLN A 391 -2.10 -0.17 -6.65
CA GLN A 391 -1.12 0.77 -7.24
C GLN A 391 -0.10 0.10 -8.19
N GLY A 392 0.06 -1.22 -8.15
CA GLY A 392 0.82 -1.98 -9.14
C GLY A 392 0.42 -1.74 -10.60
N GLU A 393 -0.78 -1.22 -10.87
CA GLU A 393 -1.17 -0.75 -12.21
C GLU A 393 -0.20 0.28 -12.79
N MET A 394 0.46 1.08 -11.93
CA MET A 394 1.44 2.07 -12.35
C MET A 394 2.69 1.47 -13.00
N TYR A 395 2.98 0.16 -12.83
CA TYR A 395 4.03 -0.52 -13.60
C TYR A 395 3.71 -0.67 -15.09
N VAL A 396 2.47 -0.37 -15.49
CA VAL A 396 2.03 -0.28 -16.88
C VAL A 396 1.93 1.20 -17.27
N ASP A 397 1.11 1.98 -16.55
CA ASP A 397 0.77 3.35 -16.96
C ASP A 397 1.94 4.33 -16.94
N ALA A 398 2.79 4.28 -15.90
CA ALA A 398 3.94 5.18 -15.77
C ALA A 398 5.14 4.81 -16.66
N THR A 399 5.03 3.76 -17.50
CA THR A 399 6.05 3.46 -18.52
C THR A 399 5.82 4.21 -19.84
N ARG A 400 4.60 4.74 -20.04
CA ARG A 400 4.19 5.40 -21.28
C ARG A 400 5.05 6.64 -21.54
N GLY A 401 5.68 6.70 -22.70
CA GLY A 401 6.47 7.86 -23.13
C GLY A 401 7.79 8.08 -22.38
N VAL A 402 8.15 7.22 -21.41
CA VAL A 402 9.40 7.40 -20.64
C VAL A 402 10.63 6.98 -21.44
N SER A 403 10.55 5.91 -22.22
CA SER A 403 11.64 5.42 -23.08
C SER A 403 11.11 5.01 -24.47
N ARG A 404 11.78 4.06 -25.14
CA ARG A 404 11.46 3.64 -26.52
C ARG A 404 10.14 2.89 -26.68
N GLY A 405 9.51 2.44 -25.59
CA GLY A 405 8.23 1.72 -25.61
C GLY A 405 8.29 0.30 -26.21
N ALA A 406 9.49 -0.25 -26.40
CA ALA A 406 9.65 -1.60 -26.98
C ALA A 406 9.33 -2.73 -25.98
N ALA A 407 9.55 -2.49 -24.68
CA ALA A 407 9.22 -3.46 -23.64
C ALA A 407 7.72 -3.62 -23.48
N LEU A 408 7.24 -4.86 -23.29
CA LEU A 408 5.85 -5.13 -22.97
C LEU A 408 5.65 -4.98 -21.46
N HIS A 409 4.72 -4.13 -21.05
CA HIS A 409 4.31 -3.98 -19.66
C HIS A 409 2.85 -4.39 -19.54
N SER A 410 2.58 -5.43 -18.75
CA SER A 410 1.29 -6.09 -18.65
C SER A 410 0.70 -5.93 -17.26
N ALA A 411 -0.60 -5.64 -17.18
CA ALA A 411 -1.40 -5.82 -15.98
C ALA A 411 -2.22 -7.10 -16.10
N VAL A 412 -2.26 -7.87 -15.01
CA VAL A 412 -2.91 -9.18 -14.89
C VAL A 412 -3.85 -9.14 -13.69
N TYR A 413 -5.09 -8.71 -13.90
CA TYR A 413 -6.10 -8.62 -12.86
C TYR A 413 -6.68 -10.01 -12.54
N VAL A 414 -6.49 -10.48 -11.31
CA VAL A 414 -6.98 -11.79 -10.85
C VAL A 414 -8.18 -11.58 -9.94
N VAL A 415 -9.37 -11.76 -10.52
CA VAL A 415 -10.64 -11.61 -9.79
C VAL A 415 -10.69 -12.63 -8.64
N GLY A 416 -10.93 -12.16 -7.41
CA GLY A 416 -11.11 -13.01 -6.24
C GLY A 416 -9.84 -13.40 -5.48
N ALA A 417 -8.64 -13.01 -5.96
CA ALA A 417 -7.38 -13.28 -5.27
C ALA A 417 -7.07 -12.18 -4.23
N ASN A 418 -6.57 -12.55 -3.05
CA ASN A 418 -6.01 -11.61 -2.09
C ASN A 418 -4.50 -11.49 -2.26
N HIS A 419 -3.88 -10.69 -1.41
CA HIS A 419 -2.45 -10.47 -1.40
C HIS A 419 -1.68 -11.71 -0.92
N ASN A 420 -2.06 -12.27 0.22
CA ASN A 420 -1.21 -13.22 0.93
C ASN A 420 -1.11 -14.58 0.26
N PHE A 421 -2.19 -15.06 -0.36
CA PHE A 421 -2.27 -16.48 -0.73
C PHE A 421 -1.38 -16.88 -1.90
N PHE A 422 -0.72 -15.93 -2.58
CA PHE A 422 0.36 -16.24 -3.51
C PHE A 422 1.61 -16.83 -2.82
N ASN A 423 1.77 -16.59 -1.51
CA ASN A 423 2.84 -17.10 -0.67
C ASN A 423 2.28 -18.12 0.35
N SER A 424 2.68 -19.39 0.26
CA SER A 424 2.17 -20.42 1.17
C SER A 424 2.60 -20.24 2.64
N GLU A 425 3.68 -19.50 2.89
CA GLU A 425 4.15 -19.17 4.24
C GLU A 425 3.44 -17.95 4.84
N TRP A 426 2.55 -17.31 4.09
CA TRP A 426 1.61 -16.27 4.55
C TRP A 426 0.16 -16.75 4.49
N THR A 427 -0.05 -18.05 4.24
CA THR A 427 -1.38 -18.63 4.06
C THR A 427 -1.80 -19.42 5.30
N PRO A 428 -2.96 -19.10 5.92
CA PRO A 428 -3.51 -19.88 7.02
C PRO A 428 -3.64 -21.37 6.70
N GLY A 429 -3.21 -22.23 7.62
CA GLY A 429 -3.23 -23.69 7.47
C GLY A 429 -2.18 -24.27 6.52
N GLN A 430 -1.27 -23.44 5.98
CA GLN A 430 -0.11 -23.89 5.18
C GLN A 430 1.22 -23.38 5.74
N ALA A 431 1.22 -22.18 6.33
CA ALA A 431 2.41 -21.52 6.86
C ALA A 431 3.00 -22.22 8.09
N GLN A 432 4.32 -22.07 8.26
CA GLN A 432 5.02 -22.51 9.48
C GLN A 432 4.91 -21.52 10.65
N ALA A 433 4.73 -20.24 10.34
CA ALA A 433 4.47 -19.17 11.31
C ALA A 433 2.96 -18.83 11.30
N PRO A 434 2.45 -18.11 12.32
CA PRO A 434 1.11 -17.51 12.26
C PRO A 434 0.94 -16.71 10.97
N ALA A 435 -0.24 -16.81 10.37
CA ALA A 435 -0.54 -16.24 9.07
C ALA A 435 -2.04 -15.96 8.95
N ASP A 436 -2.38 -14.94 8.15
CA ASP A 436 -3.73 -14.39 8.07
C ASP A 436 -4.24 -14.29 6.63
N ASP A 437 -5.56 -14.31 6.47
CA ASP A 437 -6.21 -13.81 5.24
C ASP A 437 -6.24 -12.28 5.32
N ASP A 438 -5.49 -11.61 4.44
CA ASP A 438 -5.38 -10.14 4.41
C ASP A 438 -6.70 -9.43 4.05
N PHE A 439 -7.69 -10.16 3.50
CA PHE A 439 -8.99 -9.55 3.24
C PHE A 439 -9.83 -9.44 4.52
N TRP A 440 -10.05 -8.20 4.98
CA TRP A 440 -10.84 -7.93 6.17
C TRP A 440 -12.34 -8.20 5.97
N THR A 441 -12.93 -9.06 6.80
CA THR A 441 -14.33 -9.49 6.66
C THR A 441 -15.36 -8.56 7.31
N GLY A 442 -14.97 -7.70 8.26
CA GLY A 442 -15.89 -6.84 9.03
C GLY A 442 -17.09 -7.56 9.66
N ASP A 443 -18.06 -6.79 10.16
CA ASP A 443 -19.29 -7.34 10.77
C ASP A 443 -20.24 -7.94 9.71
N SER A 444 -20.12 -7.46 8.47
CA SER A 444 -20.94 -7.89 7.33
C SER A 444 -20.10 -8.58 6.26
N ARG A 445 -20.54 -9.79 5.88
CA ARG A 445 -19.89 -10.61 4.86
C ARG A 445 -19.90 -9.92 3.48
N ASP A 446 -18.71 -9.56 3.00
CA ASP A 446 -18.51 -9.09 1.62
C ASP A 446 -18.88 -10.16 0.59
N ARG A 447 -19.66 -9.80 -0.43
CA ARG A 447 -20.21 -10.74 -1.43
C ARG A 447 -19.23 -11.15 -2.55
N VAL A 448 -18.07 -10.50 -2.64
CA VAL A 448 -17.05 -10.74 -3.69
C VAL A 448 -15.81 -11.41 -3.09
N CYS A 449 -15.35 -10.94 -1.94
CA CYS A 449 -14.03 -11.25 -1.42
C CYS A 449 -14.03 -12.00 -0.09
N SER A 450 -15.15 -12.06 0.64
CA SER A 450 -15.18 -12.90 1.85
C SER A 450 -14.96 -14.38 1.52
N PRO A 451 -14.24 -15.13 2.36
CA PRO A 451 -14.08 -16.57 2.24
C PRO A 451 -15.42 -17.30 1.97
N GLY A 452 -15.37 -18.30 1.09
CA GLY A 452 -16.53 -19.13 0.72
C GLY A 452 -17.56 -18.46 -0.19
N THR A 453 -17.32 -17.24 -0.69
CA THR A 453 -18.14 -16.66 -1.77
C THR A 453 -17.74 -17.22 -3.14
N ALA A 454 -18.63 -17.15 -4.12
CA ALA A 454 -18.40 -17.75 -5.44
C ALA A 454 -17.24 -17.11 -6.22
N THR A 455 -16.99 -15.82 -6.00
CA THR A 455 -15.92 -15.07 -6.67
C THR A 455 -14.56 -15.28 -5.99
N ARG A 456 -14.55 -15.52 -4.68
CA ARG A 456 -13.35 -15.67 -3.86
C ARG A 456 -12.59 -16.96 -4.22
N LEU A 457 -11.33 -16.82 -4.60
CA LEU A 457 -10.45 -17.95 -4.90
C LEU A 457 -9.89 -18.58 -3.62
N THR A 458 -9.85 -19.91 -3.57
CA THR A 458 -9.14 -20.64 -2.51
C THR A 458 -7.63 -20.42 -2.60
N ALA A 459 -6.90 -20.57 -1.49
CA ALA A 459 -5.45 -20.41 -1.49
C ALA A 459 -4.73 -21.23 -2.57
N ARG A 460 -5.09 -22.51 -2.73
CA ARG A 460 -4.50 -23.37 -3.78
C ARG A 460 -4.77 -22.85 -5.20
N GLN A 461 -5.93 -22.27 -5.45
CA GLN A 461 -6.27 -21.67 -6.75
C GLN A 461 -5.45 -20.41 -7.00
N GLN A 462 -5.29 -19.54 -6.00
CA GLN A 462 -4.47 -18.33 -6.11
C GLN A 462 -3.00 -18.68 -6.41
N GLN A 463 -2.42 -19.64 -5.70
CA GLN A 463 -1.07 -20.15 -5.97
C GLN A 463 -0.95 -20.79 -7.36
N ALA A 464 -2.00 -21.46 -7.85
CA ALA A 464 -2.01 -22.05 -9.20
C ALA A 464 -2.05 -20.98 -10.30
N VAL A 465 -2.87 -19.93 -10.12
CA VAL A 465 -2.92 -18.78 -11.03
C VAL A 465 -1.58 -18.05 -11.03
N GLY A 466 -1.02 -17.74 -9.85
CA GLY A 466 0.28 -17.10 -9.71
C GLY A 466 1.37 -17.88 -10.44
N ALA A 467 1.50 -19.18 -10.17
CA ALA A 467 2.46 -20.04 -10.85
C ALA A 467 2.27 -20.06 -12.39
N THR A 468 1.02 -20.08 -12.86
CA THR A 468 0.69 -20.10 -14.29
C THR A 468 1.11 -18.82 -15.00
N TYR A 469 0.83 -17.64 -14.42
CA TYR A 469 1.17 -16.36 -15.04
C TYR A 469 2.65 -15.99 -14.87
N ILE A 470 3.31 -16.43 -13.80
CA ILE A 470 4.77 -16.40 -13.68
C ILE A 470 5.42 -17.23 -14.81
N ALA A 471 4.90 -18.44 -15.07
CA ALA A 471 5.39 -19.28 -16.17
C ALA A 471 5.06 -18.67 -17.56
N ALA A 472 3.95 -17.97 -17.71
CA ALA A 472 3.62 -17.23 -18.93
C ALA A 472 4.68 -16.14 -19.20
N ALA A 473 5.01 -15.33 -18.19
CA ALA A 473 6.03 -14.28 -18.30
C ALA A 473 7.43 -14.88 -18.54
N ALA A 474 7.80 -15.96 -17.85
CA ALA A 474 9.05 -16.66 -18.10
C ALA A 474 9.18 -17.11 -19.57
N ARG A 475 8.12 -17.72 -20.12
CA ARG A 475 8.10 -18.15 -21.52
C ARG A 475 8.18 -16.99 -22.51
N LEU A 476 7.46 -15.89 -22.24
CA LEU A 476 7.45 -14.73 -23.14
C LEU A 476 8.79 -13.97 -23.09
N PHE A 477 9.20 -13.54 -21.90
CA PHE A 477 10.32 -12.61 -21.72
C PHE A 477 11.69 -13.29 -21.80
N VAL A 478 11.79 -14.53 -21.29
CA VAL A 478 13.08 -15.23 -21.18
C VAL A 478 13.29 -16.25 -22.27
N ALA A 479 12.25 -17.03 -22.62
CA ALA A 479 12.34 -18.04 -23.67
C ALA A 479 11.96 -17.51 -25.07
N GLY A 480 11.37 -16.32 -25.18
CA GLY A 480 10.96 -15.73 -26.47
C GLY A 480 9.77 -16.41 -27.15
N ASP A 481 8.93 -17.13 -26.39
CA ASP A 481 7.78 -17.86 -26.93
C ASP A 481 6.56 -16.93 -27.10
N ASP A 482 6.46 -16.21 -28.21
CA ASP A 482 5.37 -15.24 -28.44
C ASP A 482 3.97 -15.88 -28.45
N ARG A 483 3.85 -17.22 -28.57
CA ARG A 483 2.56 -17.94 -28.50
C ARG A 483 1.86 -17.81 -27.13
N VAL A 484 2.59 -17.41 -26.07
CA VAL A 484 1.98 -17.11 -24.76
C VAL A 484 1.58 -15.64 -24.60
N ARG A 485 2.04 -14.73 -25.48
CA ARG A 485 1.70 -13.29 -25.44
C ARG A 485 0.21 -12.99 -25.30
N PRO A 486 -0.72 -13.72 -25.97
CA PRO A 486 -2.16 -13.46 -25.82
C PRO A 486 -2.71 -13.61 -24.39
N LEU A 487 -1.97 -14.28 -23.49
CA LEU A 487 -2.32 -14.36 -22.07
C LEU A 487 -1.96 -13.08 -21.30
N LEU A 488 -1.00 -12.28 -21.79
CA LEU A 488 -0.43 -11.14 -21.06
C LEU A 488 -0.73 -9.79 -21.73
N ASP A 489 -1.16 -9.76 -22.97
CA ASP A 489 -1.20 -8.51 -23.73
C ASP A 489 -2.60 -7.92 -23.92
N GLY A 490 -3.66 -8.44 -23.29
CA GLY A 490 -5.03 -7.98 -23.51
C GLY A 490 -5.75 -8.58 -24.72
N SER A 491 -5.25 -9.68 -25.29
CA SER A 491 -5.95 -10.42 -26.36
C SER A 491 -7.22 -11.16 -25.91
N GLY A 492 -7.58 -11.14 -24.62
CA GLY A 492 -8.76 -11.82 -24.10
C GLY A 492 -8.66 -13.35 -24.13
N ARG A 493 -7.49 -13.92 -23.82
CA ARG A 493 -7.28 -15.38 -23.71
C ARG A 493 -7.11 -15.83 -22.27
N ARG A 494 -7.62 -17.02 -21.93
CA ARG A 494 -7.40 -17.67 -20.63
C ARG A 494 -6.32 -18.75 -20.69
N ALA A 495 -5.59 -18.93 -19.60
CA ALA A 495 -4.77 -20.13 -19.37
C ALA A 495 -5.62 -21.23 -18.70
N PRO A 496 -5.79 -22.42 -19.31
CA PRO A 496 -6.57 -23.49 -18.71
C PRO A 496 -6.11 -23.91 -17.30
N SER A 497 -4.81 -23.97 -17.05
CA SER A 497 -4.24 -24.32 -15.74
C SER A 497 -4.49 -23.29 -14.63
N ALA A 498 -4.90 -22.06 -14.98
CA ALA A 498 -5.33 -21.05 -14.02
C ALA A 498 -6.82 -21.22 -13.63
N GLY A 499 -7.56 -22.14 -14.26
CA GLY A 499 -8.96 -22.40 -13.94
C GLY A 499 -9.14 -22.84 -12.47
N PRO A 500 -10.20 -22.38 -11.78
CA PRO A 500 -11.36 -21.66 -12.30
C PRO A 500 -11.21 -20.13 -12.35
N ALA A 501 -10.04 -19.56 -12.08
CA ALA A 501 -9.89 -18.12 -11.95
C ALA A 501 -10.25 -17.35 -13.23
N ARG A 502 -10.93 -16.22 -13.03
CA ARG A 502 -11.12 -15.20 -14.06
C ARG A 502 -9.95 -14.24 -13.99
N VAL A 503 -9.19 -14.21 -15.08
CA VAL A 503 -8.04 -13.32 -15.22
C VAL A 503 -8.26 -12.46 -16.45
N LEU A 504 -8.12 -11.15 -16.28
CA LEU A 504 -8.17 -10.16 -17.35
C LEU A 504 -6.79 -9.54 -17.48
N THR A 505 -6.40 -9.23 -18.72
CA THR A 505 -5.12 -8.58 -18.98
C THR A 505 -5.29 -7.39 -19.89
N HIS A 506 -4.36 -6.45 -19.79
CA HIS A 506 -4.10 -5.43 -20.78
C HIS A 506 -2.60 -5.10 -20.76
N ALA A 507 -2.10 -4.41 -21.79
CA ALA A 507 -0.69 -4.04 -21.82
C ALA A 507 -0.40 -2.76 -22.60
N VAL A 508 0.75 -2.16 -22.30
CA VAL A 508 1.40 -1.14 -23.14
C VAL A 508 2.73 -1.65 -23.70
N GLY A 509 3.29 -0.90 -24.65
CA GLY A 509 4.53 -1.24 -25.33
C GLY A 509 4.44 -2.45 -26.27
N ALA A 510 5.57 -3.10 -26.52
CA ALA A 510 5.77 -4.05 -27.62
C ALA A 510 5.46 -3.41 -29.00
N ARG A 511 4.65 -4.07 -29.85
CA ARG A 511 4.23 -3.52 -31.16
C ARG A 511 2.95 -2.69 -31.05
N ARG A 512 3.01 -1.67 -30.19
CA ARG A 512 1.96 -0.65 -30.03
C ARG A 512 2.49 0.72 -30.41
N THR A 513 1.70 1.45 -31.21
CA THR A 513 1.97 2.83 -31.61
C THR A 513 0.98 3.76 -30.92
N PRO A 514 1.42 4.80 -30.20
CA PRO A 514 0.53 5.75 -29.54
C PRO A 514 -0.57 6.29 -30.45
N ALA A 515 -1.82 6.31 -29.99
CA ALA A 515 -2.93 6.97 -30.68
C ALA A 515 -3.84 7.65 -29.65
N PHE A 516 -4.19 8.93 -29.84
CA PHE A 516 -5.14 9.64 -28.95
C PHE A 516 -4.90 9.41 -27.45
N LEU A 517 -3.68 9.68 -26.97
CA LEU A 517 -3.35 9.57 -25.55
C LEU A 517 -3.90 10.79 -24.80
N PRO A 518 -4.76 10.63 -23.78
CA PRO A 518 -5.32 11.75 -23.03
C PRO A 518 -4.26 12.57 -22.26
N ASP A 519 -3.13 11.95 -21.91
CA ASP A 519 -1.94 12.60 -21.34
C ASP A 519 -1.26 13.58 -22.32
N GLY A 520 -1.52 13.44 -23.62
CA GLY A 520 -0.99 14.29 -24.68
C GLY A 520 -1.82 15.53 -25.00
N PRO A 521 -1.45 16.30 -26.03
CA PRO A 521 -2.23 17.45 -26.48
C PRO A 521 -3.47 16.97 -27.28
N VAL A 522 -4.58 16.76 -26.58
CA VAL A 522 -5.87 16.37 -27.15
C VAL A 522 -6.99 17.33 -26.75
N SER A 523 -8.02 17.43 -27.58
CA SER A 523 -9.31 18.05 -27.23
C SER A 523 -10.44 17.02 -27.27
N VAL A 524 -11.47 17.25 -26.47
CA VAL A 524 -12.60 16.32 -26.31
C VAL A 524 -13.93 17.06 -26.53
N ASP A 525 -14.75 16.55 -27.45
CA ASP A 525 -16.15 16.96 -27.63
C ASP A 525 -17.09 15.87 -27.12
N GLY A 526 -18.22 16.25 -26.51
CA GLY A 526 -19.26 15.31 -26.07
C GLY A 526 -18.88 14.47 -24.84
N GLY A 527 -17.66 14.60 -24.34
CA GLY A 527 -17.16 14.05 -23.09
C GLY A 527 -16.33 15.08 -22.32
N ARG A 528 -15.59 14.65 -21.30
CA ARG A 528 -14.74 15.53 -20.49
C ARG A 528 -13.33 14.96 -20.39
N LEU A 529 -12.32 15.78 -20.69
CA LEU A 529 -10.94 15.48 -20.30
C LEU A 529 -10.82 15.77 -18.79
N CYS A 530 -10.47 14.76 -18.01
CA CYS A 530 -10.38 14.84 -16.55
C CYS A 530 -9.00 14.39 -16.07
N ALA A 531 -8.61 14.85 -14.89
CA ALA A 531 -7.37 14.44 -14.24
C ALA A 531 -7.55 13.10 -13.51
N GLU A 532 -6.57 12.21 -13.63
CA GLU A 532 -6.61 10.92 -12.92
C GLU A 532 -6.45 11.12 -11.41
N VAL A 533 -5.56 12.03 -10.99
CA VAL A 533 -5.28 12.35 -9.57
C VAL A 533 -5.35 13.86 -9.38
N ASP A 534 -6.42 14.33 -8.73
CA ASP A 534 -6.70 15.74 -8.42
C ASP A 534 -7.63 15.82 -7.21
N ASP A 535 -7.40 16.79 -6.33
CA ASP A 535 -8.23 17.04 -5.14
C ASP A 535 -9.47 17.90 -5.45
N ASP A 536 -9.54 18.52 -6.64
CA ASP A 536 -10.74 19.18 -7.13
C ASP A 536 -11.66 18.17 -7.84
N ASP A 537 -12.80 17.86 -7.21
CA ASP A 537 -13.85 16.98 -7.74
C ASP A 537 -14.34 17.36 -9.16
N SER A 538 -14.29 18.64 -9.52
CA SER A 538 -14.69 19.12 -10.84
C SER A 538 -13.65 18.80 -11.93
N ALA A 539 -12.38 18.68 -11.54
CA ALA A 539 -11.26 18.31 -12.40
C ALA A 539 -11.05 16.78 -12.44
N ALA A 540 -11.26 16.08 -11.32
CA ALA A 540 -11.01 14.66 -11.16
C ALA A 540 -11.88 13.77 -12.06
N CYS A 541 -11.36 12.60 -12.44
CA CYS A 541 -12.09 11.60 -13.22
C CYS A 541 -13.10 10.80 -12.40
N LEU A 542 -12.74 10.50 -11.14
CA LEU A 542 -13.64 10.00 -10.10
C LEU A 542 -13.67 11.06 -9.00
N ASN A 543 -14.87 11.42 -8.56
CA ASN A 543 -15.05 12.36 -7.46
C ASN A 543 -14.95 11.63 -6.11
N SER A 544 -14.75 12.40 -5.03
CA SER A 544 -14.70 11.94 -3.64
C SER A 544 -15.89 11.06 -3.22
N GLY A 545 -17.07 11.31 -3.78
CA GLY A 545 -18.29 10.52 -3.55
C GLY A 545 -18.47 9.28 -4.44
N ALA A 546 -17.49 8.91 -5.27
CA ALA A 546 -17.57 7.73 -6.12
C ALA A 546 -17.42 6.44 -5.29
N ASN A 547 -18.29 5.47 -5.55
CA ASN A 547 -18.09 4.12 -5.00
C ASN A 547 -16.92 3.42 -5.70
N GLY A 548 -15.97 2.93 -4.88
CA GLY A 548 -14.78 2.22 -5.33
C GLY A 548 -13.64 3.13 -5.80
N VAL A 549 -12.47 2.54 -5.97
CA VAL A 549 -11.24 3.21 -6.42
C VAL A 549 -10.89 2.82 -7.85
N SER A 550 -9.96 3.53 -8.49
CA SER A 550 -9.37 3.07 -9.75
C SER A 550 -7.88 2.80 -9.54
N PRO A 551 -7.39 1.60 -9.89
CA PRO A 551 -5.95 1.33 -9.91
C PRO A 551 -5.18 2.26 -10.84
N HIS A 552 -5.83 2.71 -11.93
CA HIS A 552 -5.25 3.70 -12.86
C HIS A 552 -5.12 5.08 -12.23
N PHE A 553 -5.85 5.38 -11.15
CA PHE A 553 -5.91 6.69 -10.49
C PHE A 553 -5.24 6.63 -9.11
N ALA A 554 -4.28 5.70 -8.92
CA ALA A 554 -3.55 5.56 -7.68
C ALA A 554 -2.88 6.88 -7.29
N SER A 555 -3.22 7.37 -6.08
CA SER A 555 -2.67 8.59 -5.48
C SER A 555 -1.16 8.48 -5.29
N TRP A 556 -0.49 9.62 -5.15
CA TRP A 556 0.95 9.69 -4.94
C TRP A 556 1.28 10.68 -3.83
N GLU A 557 2.58 10.94 -3.60
CA GLU A 557 3.11 11.87 -2.58
C GLU A 557 2.42 13.26 -2.59
N THR A 558 1.78 13.65 -3.69
CA THR A 558 1.06 14.92 -3.86
C THR A 558 -0.41 14.68 -4.19
N SER A 559 -1.31 15.55 -3.69
CA SER A 559 -2.76 15.45 -3.94
C SER A 559 -3.16 15.65 -5.41
N LYS A 560 -2.32 16.37 -6.17
CA LYS A 560 -2.49 16.62 -7.60
C LYS A 560 -1.31 16.08 -8.38
N GLU A 561 -1.57 15.38 -9.47
CA GLU A 561 -0.54 14.91 -10.39
C GLU A 561 -0.81 15.39 -11.82
N PRO A 562 -0.18 16.49 -12.26
CA PRO A 562 -0.46 17.02 -13.58
C PRO A 562 -0.01 16.06 -14.69
N GLY A 563 -0.63 16.14 -15.86
CA GLY A 563 -0.22 15.34 -17.03
C GLY A 563 -0.72 13.90 -17.06
N ARG A 564 -1.35 13.41 -15.99
CA ARG A 564 -2.12 12.15 -15.99
C ARG A 564 -3.61 12.43 -16.15
N ARG A 565 -4.17 12.02 -17.28
CA ARG A 565 -5.53 12.35 -17.68
C ARG A 565 -6.23 11.14 -18.29
N ALA A 566 -7.56 11.15 -18.20
CA ALA A 566 -8.41 10.24 -18.95
C ALA A 566 -9.56 11.02 -19.61
N VAL A 567 -10.28 10.37 -20.52
CA VAL A 567 -11.51 10.95 -21.10
C VAL A 567 -12.70 10.30 -20.43
N ALA A 568 -13.49 11.07 -19.69
CA ALA A 568 -14.75 10.64 -19.11
C ALA A 568 -15.90 10.77 -20.12
N LEU A 569 -16.66 9.68 -20.25
CA LEU A 569 -17.87 9.57 -21.05
C LEU A 569 -19.07 9.41 -20.12
N ARG A 570 -20.14 10.15 -20.38
CA ARG A 570 -21.44 10.00 -19.72
C ARG A 570 -22.53 10.18 -20.75
N TRP A 571 -23.51 9.29 -20.75
CA TRP A 571 -24.66 9.37 -21.65
C TRP A 571 -25.97 8.99 -20.95
N THR A 572 -27.04 9.62 -21.40
CA THR A 572 -28.43 9.38 -20.96
C THR A 572 -29.31 8.82 -22.06
N ALA A 573 -28.79 8.75 -23.29
CA ALA A 573 -29.41 8.16 -24.47
C ALA A 573 -28.31 7.52 -25.35
N PRO A 574 -28.64 6.47 -26.14
CA PRO A 574 -27.69 5.90 -27.09
C PRO A 574 -27.41 6.88 -28.23
N GLY A 575 -26.22 6.82 -28.81
CA GLY A 575 -25.81 7.61 -29.97
C GLY A 575 -25.05 8.91 -29.65
N SER A 576 -24.92 9.29 -28.37
CA SER A 576 -24.13 10.46 -27.97
C SER A 576 -22.64 10.26 -28.30
N THR A 577 -22.11 10.98 -29.27
CA THR A 577 -20.74 10.77 -29.73
C THR A 577 -19.74 11.51 -28.83
N VAL A 578 -18.79 10.78 -28.25
CA VAL A 578 -17.59 11.38 -27.64
C VAL A 578 -16.48 11.35 -28.68
N ARG A 579 -15.87 12.50 -28.95
CA ARG A 579 -14.81 12.65 -29.95
C ARG A 579 -13.54 13.17 -29.30
N VAL A 580 -12.46 12.43 -29.43
CA VAL A 580 -11.11 12.81 -29.00
C VAL A 580 -10.32 13.21 -30.24
N ARG A 581 -9.88 14.47 -30.30
CA ARG A 581 -9.02 14.96 -31.40
C ARG A 581 -7.60 15.16 -30.91
N SER A 582 -6.64 14.67 -31.68
CA SER A 582 -5.23 14.96 -31.43
C SER A 582 -4.86 16.32 -32.03
N ALA A 583 -4.03 17.11 -31.32
CA ALA A 583 -3.55 18.40 -31.83
C ALA A 583 -2.72 18.26 -33.11
N SER A 584 -2.10 17.10 -33.32
CA SER A 584 -1.42 16.75 -34.57
C SER A 584 -1.90 15.38 -35.05
N PRO A 585 -2.02 15.14 -36.38
CA PRO A 585 -2.41 13.84 -36.89
C PRO A 585 -1.48 12.73 -36.39
N VAL A 586 -2.05 11.60 -35.96
CA VAL A 586 -1.30 10.43 -35.51
C VAL A 586 -1.24 9.39 -36.62
N SER A 587 -0.13 8.67 -36.68
CA SER A 587 0.05 7.55 -37.62
C SER A 587 -0.13 6.23 -36.88
N ILE A 588 -1.08 5.42 -37.34
CA ILE A 588 -1.26 4.02 -36.92
C ILE A 588 -1.10 3.07 -38.11
N ALA A 589 -0.42 3.53 -39.16
CA ALA A 589 -0.13 2.72 -40.33
C ALA A 589 0.68 1.47 -39.96
N GLY A 590 0.29 0.33 -40.53
CA GLY A 590 0.89 -0.97 -40.23
C GLY A 590 0.37 -1.64 -38.95
N ALA A 591 -0.58 -1.03 -38.23
CA ALA A 591 -1.35 -1.70 -37.19
C ALA A 591 -2.45 -2.60 -37.78
N GLU A 592 -2.78 -3.68 -37.07
CA GLU A 592 -3.86 -4.62 -37.42
C GLU A 592 -5.18 -4.24 -36.75
N ALA A 593 -5.11 -3.64 -35.57
CA ALA A 593 -6.25 -3.20 -34.78
C ALA A 593 -5.97 -1.87 -34.09
N LEU A 594 -7.03 -1.15 -33.73
CA LEU A 594 -6.98 -0.10 -32.72
C LEU A 594 -7.32 -0.76 -31.37
N ALA A 595 -6.37 -0.72 -30.45
CA ALA A 595 -6.56 -1.14 -29.07
C ALA A 595 -6.99 0.07 -28.22
N LEU A 596 -7.97 -0.10 -27.34
CA LEU A 596 -8.43 0.91 -26.39
C LEU A 596 -8.46 0.29 -25.00
N ARG A 597 -7.96 0.99 -23.99
CA ARG A 597 -8.19 0.63 -22.58
C ARG A 597 -9.36 1.44 -22.06
N LEU A 598 -10.48 0.75 -21.82
CA LEU A 598 -11.75 1.35 -21.42
C LEU A 598 -12.16 0.85 -20.04
N ILE A 599 -12.53 1.78 -19.17
CA ILE A 599 -13.18 1.51 -17.89
C ILE A 599 -14.69 1.62 -18.09
N VAL A 600 -15.43 0.68 -17.54
CA VAL A 600 -16.87 0.81 -17.29
C VAL A 600 -17.12 0.59 -15.79
N PRO A 601 -18.12 1.26 -15.18
CA PRO A 601 -18.35 1.15 -13.74
C PRO A 601 -18.50 -0.31 -13.28
N PRO A 602 -18.05 -0.66 -12.06
CA PRO A 602 -18.22 -1.98 -11.49
C PRO A 602 -19.67 -2.47 -11.54
N ASN A 603 -19.84 -3.78 -11.71
CA ASN A 603 -21.12 -4.49 -11.83
C ASN A 603 -22.02 -4.10 -13.03
N THR A 604 -21.58 -3.19 -13.91
CA THR A 604 -22.29 -2.92 -15.18
C THR A 604 -22.20 -4.12 -16.12
N ARG A 605 -23.21 -4.29 -16.98
CA ARG A 605 -23.30 -5.39 -17.94
C ARG A 605 -23.61 -4.87 -19.32
N ASP A 606 -23.07 -5.57 -20.31
CA ASP A 606 -23.36 -5.37 -21.73
C ASP A 606 -23.23 -3.91 -22.18
N THR A 607 -22.17 -3.24 -21.73
CA THR A 607 -21.85 -1.90 -22.21
C THR A 607 -21.36 -2.01 -23.65
N ARG A 608 -22.13 -1.43 -24.57
CA ARG A 608 -21.88 -1.49 -26.03
C ARG A 608 -21.43 -0.14 -26.53
N LEU A 609 -20.26 -0.08 -27.16
CA LEU A 609 -19.68 1.15 -27.70
C LEU A 609 -19.24 0.90 -29.15
N ASP A 610 -19.69 1.71 -30.10
CA ASP A 610 -19.14 1.72 -31.45
C ASP A 610 -17.89 2.62 -31.47
N VAL A 611 -16.84 2.17 -32.17
CA VAL A 611 -15.58 2.89 -32.32
C VAL A 611 -15.42 3.33 -33.77
N ALA A 612 -15.08 4.60 -34.00
CA ALA A 612 -14.83 5.15 -35.33
C ALA A 612 -13.57 6.03 -35.36
N LEU A 613 -12.99 6.18 -36.54
CA LEU A 613 -11.85 7.06 -36.80
C LEU A 613 -12.20 8.07 -37.89
N THR A 614 -11.55 9.24 -37.81
CA THR A 614 -11.56 10.27 -38.86
C THR A 614 -10.12 10.64 -39.22
N ASP A 615 -9.82 10.75 -40.52
CA ASP A 615 -8.49 11.17 -41.00
C ASP A 615 -8.38 12.68 -41.26
N ALA A 616 -7.20 13.14 -41.65
CA ALA A 616 -6.92 14.54 -41.94
C ALA A 616 -7.62 15.09 -43.18
N SER A 617 -8.17 14.22 -44.04
CA SER A 617 -9.01 14.61 -45.18
C SER A 617 -10.50 14.67 -44.83
N GLY A 618 -10.87 14.34 -43.59
CA GLY A 618 -12.24 14.35 -43.10
C GLY A 618 -13.02 13.08 -43.39
N HIS A 619 -12.39 12.04 -43.97
CA HIS A 619 -13.06 10.75 -44.14
C HIS A 619 -13.22 10.07 -42.79
N ARG A 620 -14.44 9.58 -42.53
CA ARG A 620 -14.83 8.93 -41.28
C ARG A 620 -15.27 7.49 -41.53
N ALA A 621 -14.81 6.55 -40.70
CA ALA A 621 -15.26 5.16 -40.76
C ALA A 621 -15.48 4.57 -39.36
N THR A 622 -16.61 3.89 -39.18
CA THR A 622 -16.85 3.04 -38.01
C THR A 622 -16.07 1.73 -38.16
N LEU A 623 -15.21 1.42 -37.19
CA LEU A 623 -14.35 0.24 -37.19
C LEU A 623 -15.09 -1.01 -36.69
N GLY A 624 -15.95 -0.84 -35.69
CA GLY A 624 -16.69 -1.94 -35.09
C GLY A 624 -17.29 -1.58 -33.74
N ARG A 625 -17.98 -2.55 -33.14
CA ARG A 625 -18.59 -2.47 -31.82
C ARG A 625 -17.78 -3.28 -30.81
N VAL A 626 -17.57 -2.72 -29.63
CA VAL A 626 -16.98 -3.40 -28.47
C VAL A 626 -18.03 -3.61 -27.39
N HIS A 627 -17.85 -4.67 -26.61
CA HIS A 627 -18.70 -5.06 -25.49
C HIS A 627 -17.85 -5.16 -24.22
N LEU A 628 -18.29 -4.54 -23.13
CA LEU A 628 -17.61 -4.58 -21.83
C LEU A 628 -18.60 -4.82 -20.68
N ASP A 629 -18.19 -5.67 -19.75
CA ASP A 629 -18.82 -5.84 -18.44
C ASP A 629 -17.91 -5.20 -17.38
N GLY A 630 -18.48 -4.55 -16.38
CA GLY A 630 -17.75 -4.05 -15.22
C GLY A 630 -17.15 -5.18 -14.38
N LEU A 631 -16.12 -4.86 -13.60
CA LEU A 631 -15.60 -5.80 -12.62
C LEU A 631 -16.65 -6.04 -11.51
N PRO A 632 -16.74 -7.26 -10.94
CA PRO A 632 -17.54 -7.48 -9.75
C PRO A 632 -16.92 -6.69 -8.59
N GLY A 633 -17.75 -6.00 -7.83
CA GLY A 633 -17.27 -5.21 -6.70
C GLY A 633 -18.36 -4.81 -5.73
N THR A 634 -17.98 -4.55 -4.50
CA THR A 634 -18.79 -3.94 -3.42
C THR A 634 -18.23 -2.56 -3.10
N GLY A 635 -18.76 -1.85 -2.09
CA GLY A 635 -18.12 -0.61 -1.61
C GLY A 635 -16.63 -0.79 -1.30
N ARG A 636 -16.27 -1.94 -0.70
CA ARG A 636 -14.91 -2.31 -0.28
C ARG A 636 -13.97 -2.76 -1.41
N THR A 637 -14.51 -3.25 -2.52
CA THR A 637 -13.74 -4.02 -3.54
C THR A 637 -13.94 -3.54 -4.97
N ALA A 638 -14.80 -2.54 -5.16
CA ALA A 638 -15.07 -1.95 -6.46
C ALA A 638 -13.82 -1.30 -7.04
N SER A 639 -13.35 -1.86 -8.16
CA SER A 639 -12.25 -1.33 -8.94
C SER A 639 -12.74 -0.85 -10.31
N HIS A 640 -12.58 0.44 -10.59
CA HIS A 640 -12.72 1.05 -11.91
C HIS A 640 -11.45 0.75 -12.73
N TRP A 641 -11.33 -0.47 -13.24
CA TRP A 641 -10.13 -0.94 -13.95
C TRP A 641 -10.34 -1.03 -15.46
N GLY A 642 -9.32 -0.63 -16.22
CA GLY A 642 -9.33 -0.55 -17.66
C GLY A 642 -9.24 -1.93 -18.30
N GLN A 643 -10.18 -2.26 -19.18
CA GLN A 643 -10.14 -3.47 -19.96
C GLN A 643 -9.72 -3.13 -21.40
N GLU A 644 -8.75 -3.88 -21.93
CA GLU A 644 -8.34 -3.71 -23.32
C GLU A 644 -9.38 -4.33 -24.25
N VAL A 645 -9.86 -3.53 -25.20
CA VAL A 645 -10.66 -3.97 -26.34
C VAL A 645 -9.95 -3.64 -27.63
N ARG A 646 -10.13 -4.45 -28.66
CA ARG A 646 -9.50 -4.25 -29.96
C ARG A 646 -10.54 -4.27 -31.07
N VAL A 647 -10.49 -3.25 -31.93
CA VAL A 647 -11.31 -3.18 -33.14
C VAL A 647 -10.41 -3.31 -34.38
N PRO A 648 -10.68 -4.25 -35.31
CA PRO A 648 -9.85 -4.44 -36.50
C PRO A 648 -9.80 -3.21 -37.41
N LEU A 649 -8.63 -2.88 -37.94
CA LEU A 649 -8.43 -1.77 -38.89
C LEU A 649 -8.73 -2.15 -40.35
N SER A 650 -9.12 -3.41 -40.61
CA SER A 650 -9.54 -3.86 -41.94
C SER A 650 -10.76 -3.10 -42.47
N PHE A 651 -11.66 -2.63 -41.59
CA PHE A 651 -12.79 -1.77 -41.97
C PHE A 651 -12.34 -0.37 -42.35
N ALA A 652 -11.42 0.25 -41.61
CA ALA A 652 -10.83 1.54 -41.99
C ALA A 652 -10.14 1.46 -43.35
N THR A 653 -9.38 0.39 -43.59
CA THR A 653 -8.69 0.18 -44.87
C THR A 653 -9.68 0.05 -46.03
N ARG A 654 -10.77 -0.71 -45.85
CA ARG A 654 -11.85 -0.82 -46.86
C ARG A 654 -12.57 0.50 -47.10
N ALA A 655 -12.74 1.30 -46.05
CA ALA A 655 -13.33 2.64 -46.11
C ALA A 655 -12.33 3.72 -46.60
N ARG A 656 -11.11 3.34 -47.00
CA ARG A 656 -10.06 4.22 -47.53
C ARG A 656 -9.64 5.35 -46.57
N ILE A 657 -9.69 5.09 -45.26
CA ILE A 657 -9.14 6.01 -44.25
C ILE A 657 -7.62 6.08 -44.38
N ASP A 658 -7.05 7.29 -44.40
CA ASP A 658 -5.60 7.49 -44.33
C ASP A 658 -5.06 7.22 -42.91
N LEU A 659 -4.63 5.97 -42.68
CA LEU A 659 -4.04 5.53 -41.40
C LEU A 659 -2.70 6.20 -41.08
N HIS A 660 -2.07 6.93 -42.02
CA HIS A 660 -0.88 7.71 -41.74
C HIS A 660 -1.20 9.05 -41.07
N ARG A 661 -2.42 9.55 -41.22
CA ARG A 661 -2.84 10.88 -40.76
C ARG A 661 -4.24 10.84 -40.14
N VAL A 662 -4.39 10.15 -39.01
CA VAL A 662 -5.65 10.08 -38.27
C VAL A 662 -5.76 11.27 -37.32
N THR A 663 -6.92 11.95 -37.27
CA THR A 663 -7.11 13.20 -36.52
C THR A 663 -8.13 13.08 -35.39
N ALA A 664 -9.06 12.12 -35.47
CA ALA A 664 -10.05 11.91 -34.42
C ALA A 664 -10.36 10.42 -34.16
N LEU A 665 -10.57 10.12 -32.88
CA LEU A 665 -11.20 8.91 -32.37
C LEU A 665 -12.61 9.27 -31.89
N GLU A 666 -13.60 8.49 -32.29
CA GLU A 666 -14.97 8.62 -31.81
C GLU A 666 -15.43 7.33 -31.09
N ILE A 667 -16.08 7.52 -29.94
CA ILE A 667 -16.71 6.47 -29.15
C ILE A 667 -18.20 6.81 -29.04
N VAL A 668 -19.05 5.91 -29.52
CA VAL A 668 -20.51 6.12 -29.59
C VAL A 668 -21.22 5.05 -28.74
N PRO A 669 -21.76 5.40 -27.57
CA PRO A 669 -22.51 4.47 -26.74
C PRO A 669 -23.78 4.00 -27.42
N ARG A 670 -24.11 2.72 -27.24
CA ARG A 670 -25.31 2.08 -27.79
C ARG A 670 -26.27 1.56 -26.72
N THR A 671 -25.85 1.58 -25.46
CA THR A 671 -26.74 1.32 -24.33
C THR A 671 -27.55 2.57 -23.99
N SER A 672 -28.69 2.39 -23.33
CA SER A 672 -29.65 3.46 -23.02
C SER A 672 -29.03 4.60 -22.21
N SER A 673 -28.22 4.27 -21.20
CA SER A 673 -27.47 5.23 -20.39
C SER A 673 -26.22 4.56 -19.82
N GLY A 674 -25.28 5.36 -19.33
CA GLY A 674 -24.09 4.83 -18.67
C GLY A 674 -22.96 5.83 -18.54
N ARG A 675 -21.83 5.30 -18.07
CA ARG A 675 -20.55 6.01 -17.93
C ARG A 675 -19.42 5.09 -18.39
N ALA A 676 -18.35 5.68 -18.88
CA ALA A 676 -17.10 4.99 -19.20
C ALA A 676 -15.93 5.97 -19.12
N TRP A 677 -14.71 5.45 -19.05
CA TRP A 677 -13.50 6.26 -19.17
C TRP A 677 -12.55 5.63 -20.18
N LEU A 678 -11.97 6.44 -21.06
CA LEU A 678 -10.87 6.05 -21.94
C LEU A 678 -9.55 6.42 -21.27
N ILE A 679 -8.77 5.41 -20.92
CA ILE A 679 -7.41 5.56 -20.37
C ILE A 679 -6.43 5.89 -21.50
N ASP A 680 -6.47 5.14 -22.60
CA ASP A 680 -5.70 5.43 -23.82
C ASP A 680 -6.13 4.58 -25.02
N SER A 681 -5.55 4.89 -26.18
CA SER A 681 -5.64 4.05 -27.38
C SER A 681 -4.30 3.88 -28.10
N TRP A 682 -4.18 2.80 -28.87
CA TRP A 682 -2.95 2.40 -29.52
C TRP A 682 -3.25 1.71 -30.85
N GLY A 683 -2.49 2.05 -31.90
CA GLY A 683 -2.35 1.15 -33.04
C GLY A 683 -1.62 -0.12 -32.59
N TRP A 684 -2.23 -1.29 -32.78
CA TRP A 684 -1.71 -2.56 -32.29
C TRP A 684 -1.45 -3.54 -33.44
N ARG A 685 -0.38 -4.33 -33.34
CA ARG A 685 -0.17 -5.54 -34.15
C ARG A 685 0.53 -6.62 -33.34
N ALA A 686 0.49 -7.85 -33.83
CA ALA A 686 1.13 -8.97 -33.16
C ALA A 686 2.67 -8.85 -33.05
N GLY A 687 3.21 -9.23 -31.87
CA GLY A 687 4.61 -9.57 -31.64
C GLY A 687 5.31 -8.77 -30.53
N THR A 688 6.32 -9.39 -29.92
CA THR A 688 7.24 -8.80 -28.93
C THR A 688 8.60 -8.50 -29.56
N PRO A 689 8.93 -7.23 -29.86
CA PRO A 689 10.23 -6.88 -30.39
C PRO A 689 11.33 -7.08 -29.33
N ALA A 690 12.55 -7.36 -29.77
CA ALA A 690 13.69 -7.40 -28.86
C ALA A 690 13.90 -6.02 -28.21
N VAL A 691 13.93 -5.99 -26.87
CA VAL A 691 14.13 -4.75 -26.13
C VAL A 691 15.61 -4.37 -26.17
N ARG A 692 15.87 -3.10 -26.51
CA ARG A 692 17.20 -2.48 -26.45
C ARG A 692 17.08 -1.29 -25.50
N PRO A 693 17.59 -1.39 -24.26
CA PRO A 693 17.54 -0.30 -23.31
C PRO A 693 18.11 0.99 -23.90
N ALA A 694 17.46 2.11 -23.64
CA ALA A 694 18.00 3.40 -24.03
C ALA A 694 19.16 3.79 -23.10
N ALA A 695 20.06 4.65 -23.57
CA ALA A 695 21.02 5.30 -22.69
C ALA A 695 20.31 6.49 -22.05
N LEU A 696 19.89 6.34 -20.79
CA LEU A 696 19.07 7.33 -20.08
C LEU A 696 19.86 8.00 -18.94
N PRO A 697 19.57 9.28 -18.64
CA PRO A 697 19.98 9.89 -17.40
C PRO A 697 19.15 9.32 -16.25
N ARG A 698 19.82 9.12 -15.12
CA ARG A 698 19.22 8.74 -13.84
C ARG A 698 19.25 9.92 -12.88
N VAL A 699 18.14 10.18 -12.20
CA VAL A 699 18.02 11.23 -11.18
C VAL A 699 17.82 10.59 -9.80
N ASP A 700 18.61 11.00 -8.82
CA ASP A 700 18.48 10.63 -7.41
C ASP A 700 18.44 11.91 -6.56
N ILE A 701 17.34 12.13 -5.84
CA ILE A 701 17.23 13.20 -4.82
C ILE A 701 17.79 12.66 -3.51
N GLY A 702 18.68 13.41 -2.86
CA GLY A 702 19.16 13.13 -1.52
C GLY A 702 18.48 14.00 -0.46
N ARG A 703 18.69 13.66 0.80
CA ARG A 703 18.31 14.48 1.95
C ARG A 703 19.52 15.09 2.60
N LEU A 704 19.48 16.39 2.82
CA LEU A 704 20.43 17.12 3.67
C LEU A 704 19.78 17.33 5.03
N THR A 705 20.53 17.12 6.11
CA THR A 705 20.07 17.46 7.45
C THR A 705 20.95 18.54 8.04
N VAL A 706 20.33 19.62 8.50
CA VAL A 706 20.99 20.84 8.99
C VAL A 706 20.43 21.23 10.34
N LYS A 707 21.13 22.06 11.11
CA LYS A 707 20.55 22.76 12.26
C LYS A 707 19.87 24.05 11.79
N GLU A 708 18.75 24.42 12.40
CA GLU A 708 18.08 25.69 12.09
C GLU A 708 18.88 26.90 12.58
N GLY A 709 19.48 26.79 13.78
CA GLY A 709 20.26 27.84 14.44
C GLY A 709 19.42 28.98 15.01
N ASP A 710 20.06 29.88 15.73
CA ASP A 710 19.35 30.85 16.60
C ASP A 710 18.68 32.04 15.88
N THR A 711 19.24 32.46 14.72
CA THR A 711 18.80 33.70 14.04
C THR A 711 19.01 33.66 12.52
N GLY A 712 18.23 34.49 11.82
CA GLY A 712 18.36 34.73 10.39
C GLY A 712 17.69 33.66 9.52
N VAL A 713 17.94 33.74 8.21
CA VAL A 713 17.47 32.76 7.23
C VAL A 713 18.68 32.26 6.46
N ARG A 714 18.81 30.94 6.34
CA ARG A 714 19.87 30.28 5.57
C ARG A 714 19.26 29.52 4.41
N THR A 715 19.85 29.68 3.25
CA THR A 715 19.44 28.95 2.04
C THR A 715 20.34 27.73 1.85
N TYR A 716 19.73 26.56 1.72
CA TYR A 716 20.40 25.29 1.46
C TYR A 716 20.01 24.74 0.09
N HIS A 717 20.96 24.13 -0.61
CA HIS A 717 20.69 23.43 -1.86
C HIS A 717 20.36 21.96 -1.58
N VAL A 718 19.25 21.49 -2.14
CA VAL A 718 18.86 20.08 -2.08
C VAL A 718 19.85 19.27 -2.92
N PRO A 719 20.46 18.20 -2.38
CA PRO A 719 21.39 17.39 -3.15
C PRO A 719 20.65 16.60 -4.23
N VAL A 720 20.90 16.92 -5.50
CA VAL A 720 20.36 16.18 -6.64
C VAL A 720 21.50 15.64 -7.49
N LYS A 721 21.54 14.32 -7.63
CA LYS A 721 22.55 13.63 -8.45
C LYS A 721 21.93 13.21 -9.78
N VAL A 722 22.57 13.62 -10.88
CA VAL A 722 22.21 13.17 -12.23
C VAL A 722 23.37 12.37 -12.82
N SER A 723 23.12 11.08 -13.08
CA SER A 723 24.10 10.12 -13.61
C SER A 723 23.62 9.50 -14.92
N GLY A 724 24.41 8.61 -15.53
CA GLY A 724 24.05 7.96 -16.80
C GLY A 724 24.45 8.79 -18.03
N HIS A 725 23.62 8.74 -19.08
CA HIS A 725 23.93 9.35 -20.38
C HIS A 725 22.72 10.03 -21.02
N GLY A 726 22.96 10.96 -21.94
CA GLY A 726 21.90 11.62 -22.71
C GLY A 726 21.23 12.77 -21.96
N SER A 727 19.98 13.06 -22.32
CA SER A 727 19.17 14.12 -21.72
C SER A 727 17.73 13.69 -21.59
N GLY A 728 17.07 14.11 -20.52
CA GLY A 728 15.68 13.75 -20.25
C GLY A 728 14.91 14.89 -19.62
N ARG A 729 13.60 14.71 -19.50
CA ARG A 729 12.68 15.58 -18.78
C ARG A 729 12.13 14.84 -17.56
N VAL A 730 12.19 15.51 -16.43
CA VAL A 730 11.57 15.07 -15.17
C VAL A 730 10.64 16.15 -14.69
N ARG A 731 9.70 15.79 -13.82
CA ARG A 731 8.89 16.76 -13.09
C ARG A 731 9.30 16.76 -11.63
N LEU A 732 9.66 17.94 -11.14
CA LEU A 732 9.97 18.18 -9.74
C LEU A 732 8.73 18.71 -9.05
N PHE A 733 8.52 18.25 -7.83
CA PHE A 733 7.49 18.71 -6.91
C PHE A 733 8.16 19.24 -5.67
N VAL A 734 7.80 20.45 -5.26
CA VAL A 734 8.29 21.10 -4.03
C VAL A 734 7.11 21.20 -3.10
N ALA A 735 7.13 20.43 -2.00
CA ALA A 735 6.09 20.48 -0.99
C ALA A 735 6.31 21.68 -0.08
N ASP A 736 5.23 22.43 0.14
CA ASP A 736 5.17 23.41 1.21
C ASP A 736 5.06 22.65 2.55
N PRO A 737 6.00 22.85 3.49
CA PRO A 737 6.07 22.05 4.71
C PRO A 737 4.94 22.35 5.71
N GLU A 738 4.26 23.50 5.58
CA GLU A 738 3.13 23.86 6.44
C GLU A 738 1.83 23.29 5.87
N THR A 739 1.52 23.63 4.62
CA THR A 739 0.25 23.26 4.00
C THR A 739 0.24 21.83 3.44
N GLY A 740 1.41 21.25 3.17
CA GLY A 740 1.59 19.98 2.47
C GLY A 740 1.24 20.06 0.97
N ARG A 741 0.88 21.24 0.45
CA ARG A 741 0.59 21.42 -0.98
C ARG A 741 1.88 21.48 -1.76
N ALA A 742 1.91 20.79 -2.91
CA ALA A 742 3.08 20.79 -3.77
C ALA A 742 2.91 21.69 -4.99
N THR A 743 3.91 22.51 -5.27
CA THR A 743 4.07 23.13 -6.60
C THR A 743 4.88 22.19 -7.49
N SER A 744 4.66 22.23 -8.81
CA SER A 744 5.41 21.37 -9.73
C SER A 744 5.92 22.11 -10.96
N ARG A 745 7.07 21.68 -11.46
CA ARG A 745 7.67 22.19 -12.71
C ARG A 745 8.44 21.09 -13.43
N GLU A 746 8.45 21.15 -14.75
CA GLU A 746 9.26 20.25 -15.57
C GLU A 746 10.68 20.81 -15.73
N VAL A 747 11.67 19.94 -15.60
CA VAL A 747 13.08 20.30 -15.72
C VAL A 747 13.78 19.33 -16.66
N THR A 748 14.68 19.88 -17.49
CA THR A 748 15.58 19.06 -18.32
C THR A 748 16.80 18.68 -17.51
N VAL A 749 17.12 17.39 -17.47
CA VAL A 749 18.27 16.83 -16.75
C VAL A 749 19.31 16.29 -17.72
N ARG A 750 20.58 16.52 -17.39
CA ARG A 750 21.75 16.04 -18.13
C ARG A 750 22.84 15.57 -17.15
N PRO A 751 23.47 14.42 -17.36
CA PRO A 751 24.59 13.97 -16.54
C PRO A 751 25.80 14.90 -16.69
N GLY A 752 26.61 15.02 -15.62
CA GLY A 752 27.85 15.80 -15.63
C GLY A 752 27.69 17.32 -15.45
N GLY A 753 26.45 17.83 -15.38
CA GLY A 753 26.15 19.19 -14.93
C GLY A 753 25.73 19.23 -13.46
N HIS A 754 25.57 20.44 -12.91
CA HIS A 754 24.79 20.61 -11.69
C HIS A 754 23.35 20.17 -11.99
N GLY A 755 22.78 19.34 -11.12
CA GLY A 755 21.37 18.92 -11.24
C GLY A 755 20.41 20.11 -11.21
N PRO A 756 19.10 19.88 -11.27
CA PRO A 756 18.12 20.93 -11.03
C PRO A 756 18.43 21.69 -9.74
N ASP A 757 18.58 23.01 -9.84
CA ASP A 757 18.80 23.83 -8.65
C ASP A 757 17.48 23.97 -7.88
N VAL A 758 17.47 23.43 -6.67
CA VAL A 758 16.35 23.47 -5.74
C VAL A 758 16.89 23.95 -4.42
N THR A 759 16.47 25.14 -4.03
CA THR A 759 16.85 25.79 -2.78
C THR A 759 15.73 25.73 -1.77
N VAL A 760 16.09 25.55 -0.51
CA VAL A 760 15.19 25.60 0.64
C VAL A 760 15.71 26.67 1.59
N GLU A 761 14.82 27.52 2.09
CA GLU A 761 15.13 28.46 3.16
C GLU A 761 14.79 27.84 4.51
N VAL A 762 15.75 27.86 5.42
CA VAL A 762 15.59 27.44 6.82
C VAL A 762 15.77 28.69 7.68
N ARG A 763 14.76 28.98 8.50
CA ARG A 763 14.76 30.12 9.41
C ARG A 763 15.22 29.67 10.78
N GLY A 764 16.24 30.34 11.30
CA GLY A 764 16.70 30.14 12.65
C GLY A 764 15.86 30.90 13.67
N ASN A 765 15.68 30.33 14.85
CA ASN A 765 14.96 30.90 15.97
C ASN A 765 15.56 30.38 17.31
N THR A 766 15.10 30.89 18.46
CA THR A 766 15.65 30.51 19.78
C THR A 766 14.62 29.80 20.67
N ARG A 767 13.59 29.23 20.07
CA ARG A 767 12.45 28.63 20.76
C ARG A 767 12.34 27.19 20.34
N PHE A 768 12.06 26.34 21.32
CA PHE A 768 11.87 24.93 21.06
C PHE A 768 10.81 24.69 19.97
N GLY A 769 11.23 23.95 18.95
CA GLY A 769 10.48 23.47 17.80
C GLY A 769 10.76 21.98 17.54
N TYR A 770 10.27 21.46 16.42
CA TYR A 770 10.55 20.10 15.96
C TYR A 770 11.25 20.16 14.62
N ASP A 771 11.89 19.06 14.26
CA ASP A 771 12.50 18.91 12.96
C ASP A 771 11.48 19.20 11.85
N LEU A 772 11.78 20.22 11.03
CA LEU A 772 10.96 20.62 9.90
C LEU A 772 11.54 20.00 8.62
N SER A 773 10.74 19.22 7.91
CA SER A 773 11.15 18.59 6.65
C SER A 773 10.57 19.33 5.45
N HIS A 774 11.46 19.87 4.61
CA HIS A 774 11.14 20.46 3.32
C HIS A 774 11.32 19.39 2.24
N ASP A 775 10.24 18.71 1.89
CA ASP A 775 10.28 17.55 1.00
C ASP A 775 10.19 17.91 -0.49
N ILE A 776 11.04 17.26 -1.28
CA ILE A 776 11.09 17.36 -2.74
C ILE A 776 10.84 15.97 -3.33
N PHE A 777 9.99 15.91 -4.36
CA PHE A 777 9.70 14.69 -5.10
C PHE A 777 10.03 14.81 -6.59
N VAL A 778 10.29 13.69 -7.27
CA VAL A 778 10.54 13.66 -8.71
C VAL A 778 9.88 12.48 -9.42
N LYS A 779 9.35 12.76 -10.62
CA LYS A 779 8.83 11.77 -11.57
C LYS A 779 9.48 11.89 -12.94
N ALA A 780 9.71 10.76 -13.59
CA ALA A 780 10.09 10.73 -14.99
C ALA A 780 8.94 11.24 -15.88
N VAL A 781 9.26 12.08 -16.86
CA VAL A 781 8.30 12.53 -17.88
C VAL A 781 8.66 11.91 -19.23
N HIS A 782 9.92 12.05 -19.65
CA HIS A 782 10.40 11.50 -20.92
C HIS A 782 11.94 11.40 -20.92
N GLY A 783 12.48 10.26 -21.33
CA GLY A 783 13.91 10.08 -21.55
C GLY A 783 14.75 10.18 -20.27
N ALA A 784 14.23 9.77 -19.12
CA ALA A 784 14.95 9.71 -17.84
C ALA A 784 14.40 8.59 -16.96
N VAL A 785 15.21 8.08 -16.03
CA VAL A 785 14.77 7.18 -14.95
C VAL A 785 15.02 7.82 -13.59
N ILE A 786 14.21 7.44 -12.61
CA ILE A 786 14.32 7.96 -11.24
C ILE A 786 14.80 6.84 -10.32
N GLY A 787 15.88 7.11 -9.62
CA GLY A 787 16.34 6.31 -8.50
C GLY A 787 15.69 6.78 -7.21
N ALA A 788 16.37 7.58 -6.40
CA ALA A 788 15.73 8.17 -5.22
C ALA A 788 14.69 9.24 -5.65
N HIS A 789 13.40 8.95 -5.47
CA HIS A 789 12.29 9.81 -5.89
C HIS A 789 11.95 10.91 -4.89
N ARG A 790 12.41 10.77 -3.64
CA ARG A 790 12.15 11.65 -2.50
C ARG A 790 13.46 12.05 -1.83
N GLY A 791 13.50 13.28 -1.32
CA GLY A 791 14.57 13.82 -0.49
C GLY A 791 14.22 15.25 -0.08
N GLY A 792 15.23 16.09 0.18
CA GLY A 792 14.99 17.48 0.58
C GLY A 792 15.96 18.01 1.64
N VAL A 793 15.48 18.94 2.46
CA VAL A 793 16.22 19.45 3.63
C VAL A 793 15.40 19.20 4.89
N THR A 794 16.00 18.55 5.87
CA THR A 794 15.45 18.48 7.22
C THR A 794 16.21 19.46 8.10
N ALA A 795 15.52 20.51 8.55
CA ALA A 795 16.01 21.43 9.55
C ALA A 795 15.75 20.82 10.93
N ARG A 796 16.81 20.49 11.67
CA ARG A 796 16.70 20.02 13.04
C ARG A 796 16.59 21.20 13.98
N ASN A 797 15.65 21.11 14.91
CA ASN A 797 15.59 22.02 16.05
C ASN A 797 16.84 21.80 16.92
N ASP A 798 17.58 22.87 17.19
CA ASP A 798 18.73 22.87 18.10
C ASP A 798 18.48 23.64 19.42
N ASP A 799 17.26 24.13 19.62
CA ASP A 799 16.82 24.76 20.86
C ASP A 799 16.42 23.74 21.94
N PRO A 800 16.69 24.02 23.22
CA PRO A 800 16.34 23.11 24.32
C PRO A 800 14.83 23.10 24.58
N ALA A 801 14.26 21.91 24.77
CA ALA A 801 12.88 21.77 25.22
C ALA A 801 12.66 22.46 26.57
N PRO A 802 11.54 23.19 26.78
CA PRO A 802 11.26 23.81 28.07
C PRO A 802 10.96 22.75 29.14
N THR A 803 11.28 23.06 30.39
CA THR A 803 10.98 22.16 31.51
C THR A 803 9.51 22.26 31.92
N VAL A 804 8.86 21.12 32.13
CA VAL A 804 7.47 21.04 32.59
C VAL A 804 7.42 20.92 34.11
N THR A 805 6.56 21.72 34.74
CA THR A 805 6.31 21.71 36.20
C THR A 805 4.82 21.61 36.49
N VAL A 806 4.45 21.08 37.66
CA VAL A 806 3.05 20.99 38.10
C VAL A 806 2.93 21.63 39.48
N THR A 807 1.93 22.49 39.65
CA THR A 807 1.62 23.17 40.92
C THR A 807 0.14 23.02 41.27
N PRO A 808 -0.21 22.86 42.55
CA PRO A 808 -1.61 22.75 42.95
C PRO A 808 -2.35 24.07 42.74
N ALA A 809 -3.49 24.04 42.05
CA ALA A 809 -4.40 25.18 41.90
C ALA A 809 -5.61 25.03 42.84
N ALA A 810 -6.22 23.84 42.85
CA ALA A 810 -7.28 23.40 43.77
C ALA A 810 -7.09 21.90 44.06
N ALA A 811 -6.03 21.54 44.78
CA ALA A 811 -5.70 20.13 45.10
C ALA A 811 -6.48 19.57 46.30
N ARG A 812 -7.38 20.36 46.91
CA ARG A 812 -8.32 19.91 47.92
C ARG A 812 -9.69 20.45 47.57
N ALA A 813 -10.67 19.56 47.45
CA ALA A 813 -12.00 19.90 47.00
C ALA A 813 -13.07 19.22 47.87
N VAL A 814 -14.23 19.86 47.97
CA VAL A 814 -15.46 19.20 48.44
C VAL A 814 -16.00 18.35 47.29
N GLU A 815 -16.66 17.24 47.58
CA GLU A 815 -17.36 16.46 46.55
C GLU A 815 -18.25 17.34 45.65
N GLY A 816 -18.27 17.03 44.36
CA GLY A 816 -18.90 17.85 43.32
C GLY A 816 -18.08 19.08 42.87
N ARG A 817 -16.88 19.30 43.43
CA ARG A 817 -15.90 20.30 42.95
C ARG A 817 -14.66 19.62 42.42
N ALA A 818 -14.17 20.11 41.28
CA ALA A 818 -13.04 19.50 40.61
C ALA A 818 -11.71 19.75 41.35
N LEU A 819 -10.85 18.73 41.34
CA LEU A 819 -9.44 18.88 41.69
C LEU A 819 -8.70 19.47 40.50
N THR A 820 -7.91 20.52 40.71
CA THR A 820 -7.20 21.23 39.63
C THR A 820 -5.72 21.43 39.94
N TRP A 821 -4.85 21.20 38.96
CA TRP A 821 -3.42 21.52 39.01
C TRP A 821 -3.02 22.31 37.78
N ARG A 822 -2.12 23.29 37.97
CA ARG A 822 -1.55 24.06 36.88
C ARG A 822 -0.25 23.42 36.42
N VAL A 823 -0.18 23.10 35.13
CA VAL A 823 1.01 22.62 34.45
C VAL A 823 1.67 23.83 33.78
N SER A 824 2.96 24.05 33.97
CA SER A 824 3.68 25.24 33.48
C SER A 824 5.02 24.91 32.83
N LEU A 825 5.38 25.67 31.81
CA LEU A 825 6.62 25.60 31.07
C LEU A 825 7.60 26.68 31.54
N SER A 826 8.90 26.39 31.55
CA SER A 826 9.94 27.38 31.86
C SER A 826 10.09 28.48 30.81
N ALA A 827 9.65 28.23 29.58
CA ALA A 827 9.71 29.16 28.46
C ALA A 827 8.59 28.87 27.46
N VAL A 828 8.26 29.88 26.66
CA VAL A 828 7.38 29.72 25.49
C VAL A 828 8.06 28.83 24.47
N SER A 829 7.27 27.96 23.86
CA SER A 829 7.70 27.05 22.81
C SER A 829 6.93 27.34 21.53
N ASP A 830 7.57 27.17 20.37
CA ASP A 830 6.94 27.25 19.04
C ASP A 830 6.43 25.86 18.60
N ALA A 831 6.92 24.81 19.27
CA ALA A 831 6.22 23.57 19.49
C ALA A 831 5.27 23.68 20.66
N ASP A 832 4.36 22.75 20.80
CA ASP A 832 3.67 22.61 22.07
C ASP A 832 4.42 21.57 22.88
N VAL A 833 4.03 21.39 24.11
CA VAL A 833 4.81 20.57 25.03
C VAL A 833 3.88 19.65 25.75
N GLN A 834 4.14 18.35 25.59
CA GLN A 834 3.31 17.33 26.18
C GLN A 834 3.83 16.76 27.47
N ALA A 835 2.90 16.50 28.37
CA ALA A 835 3.13 15.67 29.53
C ALA A 835 1.98 14.69 29.76
N GLY A 836 2.33 13.46 30.11
CA GLY A 836 1.39 12.46 30.60
C GLY A 836 1.28 12.54 32.11
N ILE A 837 0.11 12.17 32.64
CA ILE A 837 -0.14 12.05 34.07
C ILE A 837 -0.67 10.65 34.35
N GLU A 838 0.13 9.90 35.09
CA GLU A 838 -0.17 8.53 35.49
C GLU A 838 -0.85 8.52 36.85
N VAL A 839 -1.98 7.81 36.96
CA VAL A 839 -2.63 7.56 38.24
C VAL A 839 -1.92 6.41 38.94
N LEU A 840 -1.39 6.70 40.13
CA LEU A 840 -0.68 5.73 40.95
C LEU A 840 -1.57 5.23 42.08
N ARG A 841 -1.33 3.98 42.47
CA ARG A 841 -1.95 3.42 43.67
C ARG A 841 -1.60 4.27 44.90
N PHE A 842 -2.62 4.61 45.67
CA PHE A 842 -2.47 5.25 46.96
C PHE A 842 -2.64 4.22 48.09
N THR A 843 -1.78 4.29 49.10
CA THR A 843 -1.80 3.34 50.24
C THR A 843 -1.86 4.05 51.59
N GLY A 844 -2.01 5.38 51.60
CA GLY A 844 -2.02 6.21 52.81
C GLY A 844 -3.41 6.47 53.40
N GLY A 845 -4.47 5.94 52.79
CA GLY A 845 -5.87 6.23 53.13
C GLY A 845 -6.82 5.68 52.07
N ALA A 846 -8.06 6.20 52.03
CA ALA A 846 -9.00 5.90 50.95
C ALA A 846 -8.51 6.51 49.63
N GLU A 847 -8.66 5.77 48.54
CA GLU A 847 -8.27 6.20 47.20
C GLU A 847 -9.52 6.56 46.42
N LEU A 848 -9.49 7.71 45.74
CA LEU A 848 -10.60 8.19 44.91
C LEU A 848 -11.10 7.09 43.97
N SER A 849 -12.41 6.85 43.92
CA SER A 849 -13.02 5.75 43.18
C SER A 849 -13.60 6.19 41.83
N THR A 850 -14.00 5.21 41.04
CA THR A 850 -14.69 5.41 39.76
C THR A 850 -16.10 5.98 39.89
N THR A 851 -16.69 5.94 41.09
CA THR A 851 -18.04 6.46 41.37
C THR A 851 -18.05 7.94 41.71
N ASP A 852 -16.91 8.49 42.13
CA ASP A 852 -16.83 9.82 42.76
C ASP A 852 -16.22 10.84 41.79
N VAL A 853 -16.00 10.42 40.55
CA VAL A 853 -15.61 11.24 39.40
C VAL A 853 -16.71 11.30 38.35
N ASP A 854 -16.71 12.37 37.55
CA ASP A 854 -17.71 12.54 36.49
C ASP A 854 -17.73 11.33 35.52
N PRO A 855 -18.88 10.68 35.31
CA PRO A 855 -18.98 9.49 34.46
C PRO A 855 -18.60 9.71 33.00
N ARG A 856 -18.78 10.92 32.46
CA ARG A 856 -18.39 11.26 31.09
C ARG A 856 -16.87 11.40 31.02
N TRP A 857 -16.27 12.15 31.95
CA TRP A 857 -14.82 12.29 32.05
C TRP A 857 -14.12 10.93 32.21
N LEU A 858 -14.65 10.05 33.07
CA LEU A 858 -14.09 8.72 33.29
C LEU A 858 -14.09 7.88 31.99
N ARG A 859 -15.22 7.88 31.27
CA ARG A 859 -15.34 7.17 29.99
C ARG A 859 -14.40 7.74 28.93
N GLU A 860 -14.28 9.06 28.84
CA GLU A 860 -13.40 9.72 27.87
C GLU A 860 -11.91 9.40 28.13
N ASN A 861 -11.49 9.31 29.38
CA ASN A 861 -10.08 9.13 29.75
C ASN A 861 -9.66 7.67 30.04
N SER A 862 -10.61 6.73 30.16
CA SER A 862 -10.30 5.31 30.43
C SER A 862 -11.08 4.30 29.59
N GLY A 863 -12.17 4.71 28.92
CA GLY A 863 -13.09 3.80 28.21
C GLY A 863 -13.98 2.95 29.13
N GLU A 864 -13.88 3.13 30.45
CA GLU A 864 -14.51 2.28 31.45
C GLU A 864 -15.78 2.92 32.05
N ALA A 865 -16.69 2.08 32.56
CA ALA A 865 -17.88 2.54 33.26
C ALA A 865 -17.58 2.84 34.75
N PRO A 866 -18.33 3.76 35.40
CA PRO A 866 -18.21 4.05 36.83
C PRO A 866 -18.46 2.85 37.74
N LEU A 867 -19.33 1.93 37.32
CA LEU A 867 -19.70 0.74 38.07
C LEU A 867 -19.09 -0.54 37.46
N PRO A 868 -18.66 -1.51 38.28
CA PRO A 868 -18.63 -1.46 39.76
C PRO A 868 -17.58 -0.47 40.29
N SER A 869 -17.85 0.14 41.44
CA SER A 869 -16.93 1.07 42.11
C SER A 869 -15.58 0.41 42.39
N ARG A 870 -14.49 1.08 42.01
CA ARG A 870 -13.12 0.60 42.16
C ARG A 870 -12.15 1.79 42.18
N PRO A 871 -11.02 1.70 42.91
CA PRO A 871 -10.02 2.76 42.93
C PRO A 871 -9.52 3.11 41.52
N LEU A 872 -9.30 4.40 41.24
CA LEU A 872 -8.87 4.86 39.92
C LEU A 872 -7.56 4.20 39.44
N SER A 873 -6.63 3.86 40.34
CA SER A 873 -5.38 3.16 39.99
C SER A 873 -5.56 1.73 39.46
N GLN A 874 -6.75 1.14 39.61
CA GLN A 874 -7.05 -0.21 39.09
C GLN A 874 -7.50 -0.20 37.63
N LEU A 875 -7.77 0.97 37.05
CA LEU A 875 -8.19 1.09 35.65
C LEU A 875 -7.02 0.85 34.71
N ARG A 876 -7.11 -0.23 33.93
CA ARG A 876 -6.15 -0.56 32.87
C ARG A 876 -6.39 0.34 31.65
N GLY A 877 -6.09 1.63 31.78
CA GLY A 877 -6.26 2.58 30.68
C GLY A 877 -6.46 4.03 31.08
N LEU A 878 -6.64 4.35 32.38
CA LEU A 878 -6.76 5.73 32.82
C LEU A 878 -5.41 6.45 32.68
N SER A 879 -5.32 7.34 31.69
CA SER A 879 -4.15 8.18 31.43
C SER A 879 -4.63 9.57 31.10
N LEU A 880 -4.08 10.56 31.80
CA LEU A 880 -4.40 11.96 31.54
C LEU A 880 -3.26 12.56 30.71
N PHE A 881 -3.60 13.34 29.70
CA PHE A 881 -2.63 14.03 28.86
C PHE A 881 -2.81 15.53 28.99
N VAL A 882 -1.69 16.24 28.99
CA VAL A 882 -1.65 17.68 29.10
C VAL A 882 -0.84 18.23 27.94
N ASP A 883 -1.44 19.21 27.26
CA ASP A 883 -0.93 19.88 26.09
C ASP A 883 -0.84 21.38 26.38
N VAL A 884 0.38 21.95 26.30
CA VAL A 884 0.60 23.40 26.41
C VAL A 884 0.90 23.99 25.04
N ARG A 885 -0.04 24.79 24.52
CA ARG A 885 -0.09 25.30 23.14
C ARG A 885 1.12 26.11 22.70
N PRO A 886 1.40 26.24 21.40
CA PRO A 886 2.55 27.01 20.97
C PRO A 886 2.25 28.48 21.28
N GLY A 887 3.22 29.17 21.86
CA GLY A 887 3.02 30.51 22.38
C GLY A 887 2.51 30.58 23.84
N GLU A 888 2.05 29.47 24.43
CA GLU A 888 1.59 29.42 25.82
C GLU A 888 2.70 28.97 26.78
N THR A 889 2.50 29.24 28.08
CA THR A 889 3.45 28.88 29.16
C THR A 889 2.85 27.95 30.20
N GLY A 890 1.62 27.50 30.00
CA GLY A 890 0.98 26.54 30.89
C GLY A 890 -0.50 26.38 30.63
N THR A 891 -1.05 25.30 31.17
CA THR A 891 -2.46 24.91 31.09
C THR A 891 -2.88 24.30 32.42
N GLU A 892 -4.14 23.89 32.54
CA GLU A 892 -4.68 23.25 33.74
C GLU A 892 -5.09 21.81 33.46
N ILE A 893 -4.85 20.93 34.43
CA ILE A 893 -5.43 19.60 34.47
C ILE A 893 -6.47 19.54 35.58
N THR A 894 -7.60 18.91 35.23
CA THR A 894 -8.79 18.86 36.08
C THR A 894 -9.30 17.43 36.20
N ILE A 895 -9.56 16.99 37.43
CA ILE A 895 -10.32 15.78 37.75
C ILE A 895 -11.66 16.21 38.34
N PRO A 896 -12.75 16.16 37.56
CA PRO A 896 -14.07 16.54 38.03
C PRO A 896 -14.62 15.45 38.97
N THR A 897 -14.96 15.82 40.19
CA THR A 897 -15.62 14.94 41.15
C THR A 897 -17.14 15.11 41.07
N VAL A 898 -17.88 14.08 41.46
CA VAL A 898 -19.33 14.17 41.64
C VAL A 898 -19.67 14.24 43.12
N ALA A 899 -20.84 14.80 43.44
CA ALA A 899 -21.39 14.72 44.78
C ALA A 899 -22.37 13.56 44.83
N ASP A 900 -22.33 12.77 45.90
CA ASP A 900 -23.30 11.73 46.12
C ASP A 900 -23.95 11.79 47.52
N THR A 901 -24.50 10.67 47.97
CA THR A 901 -25.24 10.59 49.25
C THR A 901 -24.62 9.56 50.21
N ALA A 902 -23.52 8.92 49.80
CA ALA A 902 -22.72 8.09 50.68
C ALA A 902 -21.97 9.00 51.66
N THR A 903 -21.61 8.45 52.82
CA THR A 903 -20.70 9.12 53.74
C THR A 903 -19.37 8.41 53.63
N GLU A 904 -18.38 9.11 53.11
CA GLU A 904 -17.10 8.53 52.73
C GLU A 904 -15.96 9.16 53.54
N PRO A 905 -14.90 8.39 53.84
CA PRO A 905 -13.68 8.98 54.39
C PRO A 905 -13.02 9.89 53.35
N GLU A 906 -12.18 10.84 53.78
CA GLU A 906 -11.39 11.66 52.85
C GLU A 906 -10.62 10.77 51.85
N GLU A 907 -10.88 11.00 50.58
CA GLU A 907 -10.33 10.20 49.48
C GLU A 907 -9.20 10.93 48.78
N THR A 908 -8.17 10.20 48.38
CA THR A 908 -6.97 10.77 47.75
C THR A 908 -6.69 10.16 46.39
N VAL A 909 -6.39 11.00 45.41
CA VAL A 909 -5.77 10.57 44.15
C VAL A 909 -4.27 10.89 44.19
N ARG A 910 -3.43 9.92 43.82
CA ARG A 910 -1.98 10.10 43.66
C ARG A 910 -1.63 10.06 42.18
N LEU A 911 -0.89 11.06 41.73
CA LEU A 911 -0.60 11.30 40.33
C LEU A 911 0.92 11.46 40.15
N ARG A 912 1.42 11.07 38.98
CA ARG A 912 2.82 11.27 38.58
C ARG A 912 2.91 11.91 37.22
N LEU A 913 3.66 13.01 37.13
CA LEU A 913 4.02 13.62 35.87
C LEU A 913 4.97 12.70 35.09
N THR A 914 4.74 12.57 33.80
CA THR A 914 5.64 11.92 32.84
C THR A 914 5.89 12.91 31.71
N VAL A 915 7.13 13.35 31.56
CA VAL A 915 7.52 14.30 30.50
C VAL A 915 8.13 13.52 29.35
N TYR A 916 7.73 13.83 28.13
CA TYR A 916 8.31 13.24 26.93
C TYR A 916 9.38 14.20 26.39
N ASP A 917 10.56 13.69 26.10
CA ASP A 917 11.58 14.50 25.42
C ASP A 917 11.35 14.54 23.90
N GLY A 918 12.12 15.38 23.19
CA GLY A 918 12.05 15.50 21.73
C GLY A 918 12.40 14.23 20.94
N THR A 919 12.82 13.15 21.62
CA THR A 919 13.06 11.82 21.02
C THR A 919 11.93 10.83 21.28
N GLY A 920 10.92 11.22 22.08
CA GLY A 920 9.79 10.38 22.46
C GLY A 920 10.08 9.43 23.63
N GLU A 921 11.23 9.56 24.30
CA GLU A 921 11.54 8.85 25.53
C GLU A 921 10.84 9.54 26.71
N SER A 922 10.29 8.74 27.63
CA SER A 922 9.50 9.25 28.75
C SER A 922 10.33 9.30 30.04
N HIS A 923 10.29 10.44 30.70
CA HIS A 923 11.01 10.71 31.95
C HIS A 923 10.01 10.87 33.10
N ARG A 924 10.28 10.19 34.21
CA ARG A 924 9.43 10.28 35.42
C ARG A 924 9.67 11.63 36.10
N GLY A 925 8.61 12.43 36.17
CA GLY A 925 8.56 13.70 36.88
C GLY A 925 8.07 13.57 38.33
N PRO A 926 7.77 14.70 39.00
CA PRO A 926 7.32 14.71 40.38
C PRO A 926 5.96 14.02 40.56
N GLU A 927 5.76 13.48 41.75
CA GLU A 927 4.47 12.97 42.20
C GLU A 927 3.72 14.05 42.97
N PHE A 928 2.40 14.06 42.85
CA PHE A 928 1.52 15.01 43.52
C PHE A 928 0.19 14.34 43.85
N THR A 929 -0.56 14.93 44.78
CA THR A 929 -1.82 14.36 45.28
C THR A 929 -2.94 15.38 45.24
N GLY A 930 -4.18 14.90 45.26
CA GLY A 930 -5.37 15.69 45.52
C GLY A 930 -6.35 14.95 46.43
N THR A 931 -7.06 15.69 47.28
CA THR A 931 -7.95 15.13 48.31
C THR A 931 -9.37 15.64 48.17
N VAL A 932 -10.34 14.74 48.22
CA VAL A 932 -11.78 15.03 48.18
C VAL A 932 -12.39 14.71 49.54
N HIS A 933 -13.32 15.54 49.99
CA HIS A 933 -14.05 15.34 51.25
C HIS A 933 -15.52 15.69 51.11
N ASP A 934 -16.37 14.99 51.85
CA ASP A 934 -17.81 15.23 51.87
C ASP A 934 -18.15 16.66 52.33
N PRO A 935 -19.25 17.24 51.82
CA PRO A 935 -19.81 18.47 52.37
C PRO A 935 -20.27 18.23 53.82
N SER A 936 -19.64 18.95 54.76
CA SER A 936 -19.93 18.90 56.20
C SER A 936 -21.35 19.28 56.58
#